data_AF-A0A8T0D2E1-F1
#
_entry.id   AF-A0A8T0D2E1-F1
#
_cell.length_a   1.000
_cell.length_b   1.000
_cell.length_c   1.000
_cell.angle_alpha   90.00
_cell.angle_beta   90.00
_cell.angle_gamma   90.00
#
_symmetry.space_group_name_H-M   'P 1'
#
loop_
_entity.id
_entity.type
_entity.pdbx_description
1 polymer ?
#
loop_
_entity_poly.entity_id
_entity_poly.type
_entity_poly.pdbx_seq_one_letter_code
_entity_poly.pdbx_strand_id
1 'polypeptide(L)'
;MCATYCILRERSEKTVKYKTPQGKEVCLTREVYLRDDVFCKCLICSQPACKSEGNLLSADIKNYVIVDGYEALNYWEVFEFEAIKGIILTLSTLNFVQQQAANKRPYKRIRMALDDPVQSCVLFDNEFHRKCFRPPLFAESALDYATRMNWIASHWYQSHLGQGVSVILITTNKNVVADCASKTAPLTFGTQAVTVLSLPEFLQIYYPNLSGAKLLLDSLEASLQVKSAPPDQTEVLDMPLDKTDGEVVKTTIIPNAPEPGQLYPAHIPESALLAGLRSGQFLRGILRVSRFRAATEAMVALTDASAVKHQPELKQALASRSEVAIRGMQHRNRAVDGDVVVIRLLPRDQWTSVSSNISASESNAAEVVETVTGAPEPRREESSLDFISDHSVLPCGFVVGIISRNWRDYVCTLVPESDVQPGGLSEVGWVLVTPWDRRIPRIRLRTTQASKLAQERFIVRIDSWVASSNYPHGHYVQSLGRIGDLETETQTLLIEHNLAVRAFSDAQLNELAVYAAQRPWRVDPVEVKRRRDLRPPDVSGNPDSENVLIFSIDPQGCQDVDDALSVRWLDPIVHEDGTTHRRLQLGVHIADVTYFVPVGGFVDAEARRRSTSIYLADRRYDMLPGLLSGDLCSLWSGVDRYAVSVLWEIDFDTFEVLNIWYGRTVIRSSYKLTYEVAQRIYDPPETSVAGNLELFSPGERLLQKLGGIKQLGELIPELKDLSKDRMLQELIKLESSIKLLVEVASTIRARRVARGGLELDSIEISVRFADAQTRSGDLEDLVPKEQLEMHGTVAELMIFANHWVARRCLEVYPDRSCLRRHPPPRPEFFEELKLCAASRGFSLDTESNRALSASLAAAEDPKDPEVKRVLLQLTTRAMTNALYFSTGADNLTREQFSHYGLALNLYTHFTSPIRRYADMIVHRVLLTALGDCRSAISSQPAVKSVSSSSVIFTEADLFTPEQLSVVCRHMNEQHWAAQQVQRASMELFQALFFRHKSEDDPIRRADGIICQLRGNNGFIVLVSRFGIRGAVCVKDPQGQIAWADQQSGNVHWMPADSGFEVVRVHNPNRSDCGHLEVRDTRTSSVQRYQLFDHVTVSVHVSDSVAHGLGLRLKLLTGPRSVLMNDSTPANKAPVTLTTEARQNRINSELIESVQATDVQRRQKRALDEQMERDDAQDEVDQDAVIGRLHDPTSLYHHFRKRVHPYVPPCTSVDENS
;
A
#
# COMPACT_ATOMS: atom_id res chain seq x y z
N MET A 1 -19.89 19.48 -46.42
CA MET A 1 -20.55 18.46 -47.27
C MET A 1 -21.28 17.51 -46.34
N CYS A 2 -22.61 17.41 -46.48
CA CYS A 2 -23.48 16.62 -45.62
C CYS A 2 -23.30 15.13 -45.97
N ALA A 3 -22.64 14.36 -45.10
CA ALA A 3 -22.55 12.92 -45.27
C ALA A 3 -23.85 12.29 -44.75
N THR A 4 -24.74 11.99 -45.68
CA THR A 4 -25.94 11.19 -45.47
C THR A 4 -25.51 9.81 -44.97
N TYR A 5 -25.68 9.53 -43.68
CA TYR A 5 -25.50 8.18 -43.14
C TYR A 5 -26.70 7.32 -43.56
N CYS A 6 -26.59 6.65 -44.71
CA CYS A 6 -27.44 5.49 -45.00
C CYS A 6 -27.00 4.34 -44.11
N ILE A 7 -27.64 4.20 -42.96
CA ILE A 7 -27.46 3.06 -42.07
C ILE A 7 -28.41 1.95 -42.53
N LEU A 8 -27.88 0.98 -43.27
CA LEU A 8 -28.51 -0.34 -43.47
C LEU A 8 -28.42 -1.14 -42.15
N ARG A 9 -29.26 -0.84 -41.15
CA ARG A 9 -29.36 -1.65 -39.91
C ARG A 9 -30.67 -2.44 -39.93
N GLU A 10 -30.57 -3.77 -39.87
CA GLU A 10 -31.70 -4.63 -39.51
C GLU A 10 -31.95 -4.52 -38.00
N ARG A 11 -33.19 -4.22 -37.62
CA ARG A 11 -33.64 -4.09 -36.22
C ARG A 11 -34.22 -5.42 -35.76
N SER A 12 -33.72 -5.95 -34.65
CA SER A 12 -34.32 -7.04 -33.89
C SER A 12 -34.81 -6.52 -32.53
N GLU A 13 -35.72 -7.24 -31.88
CA GLU A 13 -36.19 -6.90 -30.52
C GLU A 13 -35.82 -8.02 -29.54
N LYS A 14 -35.35 -7.64 -28.35
CA LYS A 14 -35.04 -8.56 -27.24
C LYS A 14 -35.88 -8.16 -26.05
N THR A 15 -36.80 -9.03 -25.65
CA THR A 15 -37.66 -8.84 -24.49
C THR A 15 -37.15 -9.64 -23.30
N VAL A 16 -36.85 -8.97 -22.20
CA VAL A 16 -36.40 -9.59 -20.94
C VAL A 16 -37.45 -9.34 -19.87
N LYS A 17 -37.91 -10.40 -19.20
CA LYS A 17 -38.77 -10.31 -18.02
C LYS A 17 -37.91 -10.44 -16.78
N TYR A 18 -38.00 -9.49 -15.84
CA TYR A 18 -37.30 -9.58 -14.56
C TYR A 18 -38.20 -9.17 -13.40
N LYS A 19 -37.93 -9.74 -12.21
CA LYS A 19 -38.55 -9.31 -10.95
C LYS A 19 -37.68 -8.22 -10.32
N THR A 20 -38.28 -7.10 -9.96
CA THR A 20 -37.60 -6.06 -9.19
C THR A 20 -37.28 -6.56 -7.78
N PRO A 21 -36.35 -5.91 -7.03
CA PRO A 21 -36.12 -6.21 -5.62
C PRO A 21 -37.38 -6.08 -4.73
N GLN A 22 -38.42 -5.42 -5.24
CA GLN A 22 -39.72 -5.25 -4.60
C GLN A 22 -40.74 -6.34 -5.00
N GLY A 23 -40.30 -7.36 -5.76
CA GLY A 23 -41.14 -8.47 -6.20
C GLY A 23 -42.05 -8.20 -7.40
N LYS A 24 -41.98 -7.01 -8.03
CA LYS A 24 -42.80 -6.69 -9.21
C LYS A 24 -42.18 -7.27 -10.47
N GLU A 25 -42.97 -7.95 -11.30
CA GLU A 25 -42.55 -8.38 -12.63
C GLU A 25 -42.59 -7.21 -13.61
N VAL A 26 -41.46 -6.96 -14.27
CA VAL A 26 -41.30 -5.92 -15.28
C VAL A 26 -40.84 -6.58 -16.58
N CYS A 27 -41.48 -6.19 -17.68
CA CYS A 27 -41.11 -6.61 -19.02
C CYS A 27 -40.36 -5.46 -19.70
N LEU A 28 -39.11 -5.71 -20.08
CA LEU A 28 -38.23 -4.74 -20.71
C LEU A 28 -37.93 -5.20 -22.14
N THR A 29 -38.48 -4.49 -23.11
CA THR A 29 -38.15 -4.69 -24.53
C THR A 29 -37.06 -3.72 -24.93
N ARG A 30 -35.97 -4.24 -25.48
CA ARG A 30 -34.85 -3.45 -26.03
C ARG A 30 -34.70 -3.73 -27.52
N GLU A 31 -34.41 -2.68 -28.28
CA GLU A 31 -34.02 -2.81 -29.67
C GLU A 31 -32.56 -3.29 -29.75
N VAL A 32 -32.30 -4.28 -30.60
CA VAL A 32 -30.97 -4.82 -30.89
C VAL A 32 -30.67 -4.54 -32.36
N TYR A 33 -29.65 -3.73 -32.60
CA TYR A 33 -29.23 -3.33 -33.94
C TYR A 33 -28.15 -4.28 -34.45
N LEU A 34 -28.41 -4.93 -35.59
CA LEU A 34 -27.43 -5.81 -36.24
C LEU A 34 -26.51 -5.00 -37.15
N ARG A 35 -25.21 -5.31 -37.05
CA ARG A 35 -24.10 -4.54 -37.58
C ARG A 35 -23.15 -5.43 -38.40
N ASP A 36 -22.65 -4.89 -39.51
CA ASP A 36 -21.59 -5.50 -40.30
C ASP A 36 -20.19 -4.96 -39.91
N ASP A 37 -20.14 -3.90 -39.08
CA ASP A 37 -18.93 -3.25 -38.56
C ASP A 37 -18.56 -3.74 -37.14
N VAL A 38 -18.76 -5.04 -36.87
CA VAL A 38 -18.26 -5.69 -35.66
C VAL A 38 -16.99 -6.47 -36.02
N PHE A 39 -15.84 -5.97 -35.58
CA PHE A 39 -14.53 -6.47 -36.01
C PHE A 39 -14.07 -7.73 -35.26
N CYS A 40 -13.25 -8.57 -35.93
CA CYS A 40 -12.79 -9.84 -35.39
C CYS A 40 -11.68 -9.71 -34.32
N LYS A 41 -11.01 -8.55 -34.24
CA LYS A 41 -9.89 -8.26 -33.33
C LYS A 41 -8.66 -9.18 -33.47
N CYS A 42 -8.36 -9.64 -34.69
CA CYS A 42 -7.19 -10.49 -34.97
C CYS A 42 -6.26 -9.78 -35.97
N LEU A 43 -4.96 -9.64 -35.63
CA LEU A 43 -3.97 -8.98 -36.50
C LEU A 43 -3.74 -9.73 -37.82
N ILE A 44 -3.93 -11.05 -37.83
CA ILE A 44 -3.81 -11.89 -39.03
C ILE A 44 -4.91 -11.62 -40.07
N CYS A 45 -5.99 -10.94 -39.68
CA CYS A 45 -7.10 -10.62 -40.59
C CYS A 45 -6.61 -9.77 -41.77
N SER A 46 -7.06 -10.10 -42.97
CA SER A 46 -6.74 -9.37 -44.20
C SER A 46 -7.52 -8.05 -44.34
N GLN A 47 -8.60 -7.86 -43.57
CA GLN A 47 -9.42 -6.65 -43.62
C GLN A 47 -8.79 -5.51 -42.79
N PRO A 48 -8.50 -4.34 -43.39
CA PRO A 48 -7.86 -3.21 -42.69
C PRO A 48 -8.71 -2.67 -41.52
N ALA A 49 -10.04 -2.69 -41.65
CA ALA A 49 -10.95 -2.21 -40.62
C ALA A 49 -10.90 -3.05 -39.33
N CYS A 50 -10.45 -4.31 -39.40
CA CYS A 50 -10.28 -5.15 -38.22
C CYS A 50 -9.03 -4.80 -37.39
N LYS A 51 -8.19 -3.87 -37.84
CA LYS A 51 -6.88 -3.52 -37.24
C LYS A 51 -6.85 -2.17 -36.53
N SER A 52 -7.95 -1.41 -36.52
CA SER A 52 -7.93 0.00 -36.10
C SER A 52 -8.33 0.26 -34.64
N GLU A 53 -8.85 -0.72 -33.89
CA GLU A 53 -9.40 -0.48 -32.55
C GLU A 53 -9.12 -1.58 -31.50
N GLY A 54 -8.64 -1.18 -30.32
CA GLY A 54 -8.63 -1.97 -29.08
C GLY A 54 -7.50 -3.00 -28.93
N ASN A 55 -7.62 -3.87 -27.92
CA ASN A 55 -6.73 -5.02 -27.72
C ASN A 55 -6.93 -6.02 -28.88
N LEU A 56 -5.85 -6.31 -29.62
CA LEU A 56 -5.86 -7.21 -30.77
C LEU A 56 -5.04 -8.48 -30.47
N LEU A 57 -5.50 -9.63 -30.99
CA LEU A 57 -4.75 -10.88 -30.92
C LEU A 57 -3.57 -10.87 -31.92
N SER A 58 -2.39 -11.32 -31.47
CA SER A 58 -1.16 -11.39 -32.27
C SER A 58 -1.35 -12.23 -33.54
N ALA A 59 -0.61 -11.87 -34.59
CA ALA A 59 -0.55 -12.62 -35.84
C ALA A 59 0.20 -13.96 -35.71
N ASP A 60 0.99 -14.14 -34.65
CA ASP A 60 1.76 -15.38 -34.41
C ASP A 60 0.88 -16.53 -33.89
N ILE A 61 -0.35 -16.22 -33.47
CA ILE A 61 -1.29 -17.18 -32.90
C ILE A 61 -1.96 -17.96 -34.02
N LYS A 62 -1.76 -19.28 -34.04
CA LYS A 62 -2.35 -20.19 -35.02
C LYS A 62 -3.63 -20.90 -34.55
N ASN A 63 -3.80 -21.03 -33.24
CA ASN A 63 -4.96 -21.68 -32.63
C ASN A 63 -5.77 -20.62 -31.88
N TYR A 64 -7.03 -20.41 -32.28
CA TYR A 64 -7.93 -19.50 -31.58
C TYR A 64 -8.98 -20.31 -30.83
N VAL A 65 -9.24 -19.91 -29.59
CA VAL A 65 -10.06 -20.69 -28.65
C VAL A 65 -11.31 -19.89 -28.31
N ILE A 66 -12.48 -20.43 -28.64
CA ILE A 66 -13.77 -19.89 -28.19
C ILE A 66 -14.27 -20.71 -27.01
N VAL A 67 -14.53 -20.03 -25.89
CA VAL A 67 -14.95 -20.66 -24.63
C VAL A 67 -16.46 -20.51 -24.46
N ASP A 68 -17.13 -21.63 -24.19
CA ASP A 68 -18.57 -21.67 -23.98
C ASP A 68 -19.00 -21.23 -22.56
N GLY A 69 -20.29 -21.00 -22.36
CA GLY A 69 -20.86 -20.40 -21.16
C GLY A 69 -20.54 -21.13 -19.86
N TYR A 70 -20.69 -22.45 -19.82
CA TYR A 70 -20.47 -23.26 -18.62
C TYR A 70 -18.99 -23.29 -18.24
N GLU A 71 -18.12 -23.39 -19.23
CA GLU A 71 -16.67 -23.47 -19.08
C GLU A 71 -16.09 -22.14 -18.62
N ALA A 72 -16.57 -21.03 -19.18
CA ALA A 72 -16.21 -19.69 -18.72
C ALA A 72 -16.73 -19.39 -17.31
N LEU A 73 -17.87 -19.95 -16.91
CA LEU A 73 -18.41 -19.74 -15.57
C LEU A 73 -17.62 -20.48 -14.48
N ASN A 74 -17.25 -21.74 -14.74
CA ASN A 74 -16.73 -22.64 -13.72
C ASN A 74 -15.21 -22.87 -13.78
N TYR A 75 -14.60 -22.70 -14.95
CA TYR A 75 -13.20 -23.05 -15.19
C TYR A 75 -12.39 -21.90 -15.80
N TRP A 76 -12.84 -20.64 -15.69
CA TRP A 76 -12.11 -19.48 -16.23
C TRP A 76 -10.65 -19.43 -15.78
N GLU A 77 -10.39 -19.88 -14.55
CA GLU A 77 -9.07 -19.92 -13.93
C GLU A 77 -8.02 -20.68 -14.73
N VAL A 78 -8.45 -21.74 -15.42
CA VAL A 78 -7.58 -22.55 -16.27
C VAL A 78 -7.11 -21.72 -17.46
N PHE A 79 -7.97 -20.85 -17.97
CA PHE A 79 -7.66 -19.97 -19.09
C PHE A 79 -6.76 -18.79 -18.73
N GLU A 80 -6.49 -18.57 -17.44
CA GLU A 80 -5.60 -17.48 -16.99
C GLU A 80 -4.11 -17.83 -17.05
N PHE A 81 -3.77 -19.10 -17.28
CA PHE A 81 -2.39 -19.52 -17.49
C PHE A 81 -1.81 -18.85 -18.74
N GLU A 82 -0.70 -18.13 -18.59
CA GLU A 82 -0.04 -17.37 -19.66
C GLU A 82 0.34 -18.21 -20.91
N ALA A 83 0.45 -19.53 -20.73
CA ALA A 83 0.70 -20.47 -21.82
C ALA A 83 -0.49 -20.60 -22.79
N ILE A 84 -1.72 -20.32 -22.34
CA ILE A 84 -2.94 -20.40 -23.15
C ILE A 84 -3.21 -19.02 -23.74
N LYS A 85 -3.03 -18.88 -25.05
CA LYS A 85 -3.17 -17.61 -25.78
C LYS A 85 -4.22 -17.73 -26.88
N GLY A 86 -4.73 -16.60 -27.37
CA GLY A 86 -5.65 -16.57 -28.52
C GLY A 86 -7.11 -16.81 -28.13
N ILE A 87 -7.52 -16.37 -26.95
CA ILE A 87 -8.86 -16.60 -26.41
C ILE A 87 -9.83 -15.57 -27.00
N ILE A 88 -10.93 -16.05 -27.54
CA ILE A 88 -12.03 -15.25 -28.06
C ILE A 88 -13.24 -15.51 -27.18
N LEU A 89 -13.57 -14.55 -26.32
CA LEU A 89 -14.79 -14.60 -25.54
C LEU A 89 -15.90 -13.93 -26.34
N THR A 90 -17.04 -14.59 -26.48
CA THR A 90 -18.21 -13.98 -27.12
C THR A 90 -19.04 -13.19 -26.12
N LEU A 91 -19.78 -12.19 -26.61
CA LEU A 91 -20.75 -11.47 -25.79
C LEU A 91 -21.85 -12.40 -25.25
N SER A 92 -22.24 -13.45 -26.00
CA SER A 92 -23.15 -14.49 -25.51
C SER A 92 -22.61 -15.25 -24.29
N THR A 93 -21.34 -15.69 -24.33
CA THR A 93 -20.68 -16.32 -23.18
C THR A 93 -20.63 -15.37 -21.98
N LEU A 94 -20.23 -14.11 -22.21
CA LEU A 94 -20.11 -13.12 -21.14
C LEU A 94 -21.47 -12.80 -20.49
N ASN A 95 -22.53 -12.68 -21.30
CA ASN A 95 -23.89 -12.49 -20.82
C ASN A 95 -24.39 -13.70 -20.03
N PHE A 96 -24.09 -14.92 -20.48
CA PHE A 96 -24.41 -16.14 -19.75
C PHE A 96 -23.76 -16.14 -18.36
N VAL A 97 -22.46 -15.87 -18.27
CA VAL A 97 -21.75 -15.78 -16.99
C VAL A 97 -22.36 -14.71 -16.10
N GLN A 98 -22.67 -13.53 -16.64
CA GLN A 98 -23.28 -12.44 -15.86
C GLN A 98 -24.64 -12.82 -15.25
N GLN A 99 -25.43 -13.60 -15.98
CA GLN A 99 -26.79 -13.98 -15.58
C GLN A 99 -26.83 -15.21 -14.66
N GLN A 100 -25.94 -16.18 -14.89
CA GLN A 100 -25.95 -17.46 -14.18
C GLN A 100 -25.03 -17.48 -12.94
N ALA A 101 -24.05 -16.58 -12.86
CA ALA A 101 -23.16 -16.55 -11.70
C ALA A 101 -23.90 -16.14 -10.42
N ALA A 102 -23.71 -16.90 -9.34
CA ALA A 102 -24.28 -16.60 -8.02
C ALA A 102 -23.77 -15.26 -7.44
N ASN A 103 -22.62 -14.77 -7.91
CA ASN A 103 -22.05 -13.47 -7.55
C ASN A 103 -21.33 -12.85 -8.75
N LYS A 104 -20.97 -11.56 -8.67
CA LYS A 104 -20.31 -10.84 -9.78
C LYS A 104 -18.84 -11.21 -9.99
N ARG A 105 -18.24 -12.12 -9.20
CA ARG A 105 -16.80 -12.40 -9.21
C ARG A 105 -16.34 -13.03 -10.53
N PRO A 106 -16.95 -14.11 -11.07
CA PRO A 106 -16.54 -14.67 -12.36
C PRO A 106 -16.61 -13.63 -13.48
N TYR A 107 -17.70 -12.88 -13.57
CA TYR A 107 -17.87 -11.81 -14.55
C TYR A 107 -16.78 -10.73 -14.46
N LYS A 108 -16.50 -10.22 -13.25
CA LYS A 108 -15.45 -9.20 -13.04
C LYS A 108 -14.07 -9.73 -13.43
N ARG A 109 -13.77 -11.00 -13.11
CA ARG A 109 -12.50 -11.63 -13.42
C ARG A 109 -12.27 -11.79 -14.92
N ILE A 110 -13.29 -12.26 -15.64
CA ILE A 110 -13.28 -12.33 -17.11
C ILE A 110 -13.07 -10.93 -17.72
N ARG A 111 -13.77 -9.91 -17.19
CA ARG A 111 -13.59 -8.52 -17.63
C ARG A 111 -12.15 -8.02 -17.41
N MET A 112 -11.57 -8.30 -16.25
CA MET A 112 -10.17 -7.96 -15.97
C MET A 112 -9.21 -8.66 -16.96
N ALA A 113 -9.47 -9.92 -17.32
CA ALA A 113 -8.68 -10.64 -18.31
C ALA A 113 -8.79 -10.05 -19.73
N LEU A 114 -9.94 -9.45 -20.08
CA LEU A 114 -10.13 -8.76 -21.37
C LEU A 114 -9.36 -7.42 -21.43
N ASP A 115 -9.24 -6.74 -20.29
CA ASP A 115 -8.49 -5.49 -20.17
C ASP A 115 -6.98 -5.74 -20.07
N ASP A 116 -6.55 -6.96 -19.74
CA ASP A 116 -5.16 -7.35 -19.55
C ASP A 116 -4.51 -7.85 -20.86
N PRO A 117 -3.57 -7.10 -21.45
CA PRO A 117 -2.94 -7.49 -22.72
C PRO A 117 -2.14 -8.80 -22.63
N VAL A 118 -1.67 -9.20 -21.44
CA VAL A 118 -0.91 -10.45 -21.24
C VAL A 118 -1.77 -11.69 -21.52
N GLN A 119 -3.05 -11.63 -21.16
CA GLN A 119 -3.98 -12.74 -21.26
C GLN A 119 -4.36 -13.10 -22.70
N SER A 120 -3.97 -12.26 -23.69
CA SER A 120 -4.23 -12.49 -25.11
C SER A 120 -5.69 -12.93 -25.36
N CYS A 121 -6.61 -12.17 -24.77
CA CYS A 121 -8.05 -12.44 -24.76
C CYS A 121 -8.81 -11.25 -25.33
N VAL A 122 -9.78 -11.50 -26.21
CA VAL A 122 -10.59 -10.46 -26.84
C VAL A 122 -12.08 -10.74 -26.71
N LEU A 123 -12.87 -9.68 -26.61
CA LEU A 123 -14.34 -9.74 -26.63
C LEU A 123 -14.85 -9.56 -28.06
N PHE A 124 -15.58 -10.55 -28.56
CA PHE A 124 -16.30 -10.51 -29.83
C PHE A 124 -17.80 -10.36 -29.62
N ASP A 125 -18.36 -9.27 -30.14
CA ASP A 125 -19.76 -8.88 -29.96
C ASP A 125 -20.70 -9.63 -30.92
N ASN A 126 -20.70 -10.96 -30.84
CA ASN A 126 -21.47 -11.85 -31.71
C ASN A 126 -22.99 -11.59 -31.71
N GLU A 127 -23.56 -11.07 -30.61
CA GLU A 127 -24.99 -10.71 -30.54
C GLU A 127 -25.35 -9.46 -31.36
N PHE A 128 -24.37 -8.61 -31.70
CA PHE A 128 -24.57 -7.45 -32.58
C PHE A 128 -24.08 -7.72 -34.02
N HIS A 129 -23.32 -8.79 -34.24
CA HIS A 129 -22.78 -9.14 -35.54
C HIS A 129 -23.84 -9.80 -36.44
N ARG A 130 -24.13 -9.18 -37.59
CA ARG A 130 -25.23 -9.58 -38.50
C ARG A 130 -25.20 -11.05 -38.91
N LYS A 131 -24.03 -11.58 -39.28
CA LYS A 131 -23.92 -12.99 -39.73
C LYS A 131 -24.02 -14.00 -38.57
N CYS A 132 -23.70 -13.57 -37.34
CA CYS A 132 -23.55 -14.46 -36.19
C CYS A 132 -24.81 -14.50 -35.32
N PHE A 133 -25.56 -13.41 -35.23
CA PHE A 133 -26.74 -13.32 -34.39
C PHE A 133 -27.87 -14.26 -34.83
N ARG A 134 -28.48 -14.96 -33.88
CA ARG A 134 -29.73 -15.70 -34.04
C ARG A 134 -30.60 -15.52 -32.79
N PRO A 135 -31.93 -15.38 -32.91
CA PRO A 135 -32.80 -15.30 -31.74
C PRO A 135 -32.84 -16.62 -30.96
N PRO A 136 -33.22 -16.60 -29.66
CA PRO A 136 -33.47 -17.81 -28.88
C PRO A 136 -34.62 -18.65 -29.48
N LEU A 137 -34.48 -19.98 -29.46
CA LEU A 137 -35.52 -20.91 -29.88
C LEU A 137 -36.56 -21.12 -28.76
N PHE A 138 -37.74 -21.62 -29.12
CA PHE A 138 -38.79 -21.92 -28.15
C PHE A 138 -38.30 -22.98 -27.14
N ALA A 139 -38.42 -22.67 -25.84
CA ALA A 139 -38.00 -23.51 -24.72
C ALA A 139 -36.50 -23.87 -24.68
N GLU A 140 -35.63 -23.10 -25.37
CA GLU A 140 -34.18 -23.25 -25.32
C GLU A 140 -33.63 -22.77 -23.97
N SER A 141 -32.72 -23.54 -23.37
CA SER A 141 -32.03 -23.11 -22.14
C SER A 141 -31.04 -21.99 -22.45
N ALA A 142 -30.68 -21.19 -21.43
CA ALA A 142 -29.69 -20.13 -21.60
C ALA A 142 -28.31 -20.68 -22.02
N LEU A 143 -27.97 -21.91 -21.59
CA LEU A 143 -26.72 -22.56 -21.96
C LEU A 143 -26.76 -23.01 -23.41
N ASP A 144 -27.81 -23.72 -23.83
CA ASP A 144 -27.95 -24.19 -25.22
C ASP A 144 -27.94 -23.02 -26.22
N TYR A 145 -28.60 -21.91 -25.86
CA TYR A 145 -28.57 -20.68 -26.64
C TYR A 145 -27.13 -20.14 -26.78
N ALA A 146 -26.38 -20.06 -25.68
CA ALA A 146 -24.99 -19.61 -25.71
C ALA A 146 -24.11 -20.56 -26.54
N THR A 147 -24.21 -21.87 -26.34
CA THR A 147 -23.48 -22.89 -27.12
C THR A 147 -23.76 -22.77 -28.61
N ARG A 148 -25.03 -22.62 -29.01
CA ARG A 148 -25.42 -22.45 -30.42
C ARG A 148 -24.87 -21.15 -31.02
N MET A 149 -24.94 -20.05 -30.28
CA MET A 149 -24.37 -18.77 -30.71
C MET A 149 -22.84 -18.84 -30.85
N ASN A 150 -22.17 -19.56 -29.95
CA ASN A 150 -20.73 -19.80 -29.97
C ASN A 150 -20.31 -20.68 -31.15
N TRP A 151 -21.05 -21.73 -31.46
CA TRP A 151 -20.83 -22.56 -32.64
C TRP A 151 -20.88 -21.74 -33.95
N ILE A 152 -21.89 -20.87 -34.10
CA ILE A 152 -22.03 -20.00 -35.27
C ILE A 152 -20.86 -19.03 -35.36
N ALA A 153 -20.44 -18.43 -34.24
CA ALA A 153 -19.28 -17.56 -34.19
C ALA A 153 -17.98 -18.30 -34.57
N SER A 154 -17.76 -19.53 -34.07
CA SER A 154 -16.60 -20.35 -34.40
C SER A 154 -16.53 -20.67 -35.89
N HIS A 155 -17.65 -21.06 -36.50
CA HIS A 155 -17.72 -21.32 -37.94
C HIS A 155 -17.44 -20.04 -38.75
N TRP A 156 -17.97 -18.90 -38.30
CA TRP A 156 -17.68 -17.61 -38.92
C TRP A 156 -16.18 -17.29 -38.86
N TYR A 157 -15.54 -17.39 -37.68
CA TYR A 157 -14.10 -17.14 -37.52
C TYR A 157 -13.25 -18.06 -38.41
N GLN A 158 -13.58 -19.35 -38.47
CA GLN A 158 -12.86 -20.31 -39.31
C GLN A 158 -12.96 -19.96 -40.80
N SER A 159 -14.15 -19.54 -41.26
CA SER A 159 -14.35 -19.07 -42.64
C SER A 159 -13.69 -17.71 -42.93
N HIS A 160 -13.60 -16.85 -41.92
CA HIS A 160 -13.09 -15.48 -42.04
C HIS A 160 -11.56 -15.41 -42.04
N LEU A 161 -10.88 -16.23 -41.23
CA LEU A 161 -9.41 -16.23 -41.09
C LEU A 161 -8.68 -17.15 -42.08
N GLY A 162 -9.37 -18.11 -42.71
CA GLY A 162 -8.80 -18.96 -43.77
C GLY A 162 -8.02 -20.19 -43.29
N GLN A 163 -7.28 -20.85 -44.19
CA GLN A 163 -6.66 -22.17 -43.97
C GLN A 163 -5.39 -22.18 -43.10
N GLY A 164 -4.86 -21.02 -42.70
CA GLY A 164 -3.65 -20.92 -41.85
C GLY A 164 -3.93 -20.97 -40.35
N VAL A 165 -5.20 -21.06 -39.95
CA VAL A 165 -5.67 -20.85 -38.58
C VAL A 165 -6.67 -21.95 -38.19
N SER A 166 -6.52 -22.49 -36.99
CA SER A 166 -7.43 -23.47 -36.40
C SER A 166 -8.30 -22.82 -35.33
N VAL A 167 -9.62 -22.91 -35.47
CA VAL A 167 -10.60 -22.45 -34.47
C VAL A 167 -11.09 -23.64 -33.64
N ILE A 168 -10.98 -23.52 -32.32
CA ILE A 168 -11.33 -24.55 -31.34
C ILE A 168 -12.48 -24.01 -30.48
N LEU A 169 -13.60 -24.72 -30.43
CA LEU A 169 -14.70 -24.47 -29.50
C LEU A 169 -14.57 -25.41 -28.29
N ILE A 170 -14.45 -24.84 -27.10
CA ILE A 170 -14.40 -25.60 -25.85
C ILE A 170 -15.80 -25.64 -25.25
N THR A 171 -16.41 -26.83 -25.22
CA THR A 171 -17.74 -27.06 -24.63
C THR A 171 -17.93 -28.52 -24.23
N THR A 172 -18.66 -28.73 -23.15
CA THR A 172 -19.18 -30.03 -22.70
C THR A 172 -20.52 -30.37 -23.37
N ASN A 173 -21.21 -29.40 -23.97
CA ASN A 173 -22.52 -29.58 -24.61
C ASN A 173 -22.39 -30.05 -26.08
N LYS A 174 -21.75 -31.20 -26.28
CA LYS A 174 -21.45 -31.76 -27.61
C LYS A 174 -22.71 -32.12 -28.41
N ASN A 175 -23.83 -32.39 -27.74
CA ASN A 175 -25.10 -32.74 -28.40
C ASN A 175 -25.68 -31.56 -29.18
N VAL A 176 -25.75 -30.38 -28.57
CA VAL A 176 -26.24 -29.15 -29.24
C VAL A 176 -25.36 -28.79 -30.43
N VAL A 177 -24.04 -28.98 -30.30
CA VAL A 177 -23.10 -28.76 -31.39
C VAL A 177 -23.32 -29.73 -32.54
N ALA A 178 -23.52 -31.03 -32.26
CA ALA A 178 -23.80 -32.04 -33.27
C ALA A 178 -25.11 -31.74 -34.02
N ASP A 179 -26.15 -31.33 -33.30
CA ASP A 179 -27.42 -30.89 -33.87
C ASP A 179 -27.25 -29.68 -34.79
N CYS A 180 -26.45 -28.69 -34.37
CA CYS A 180 -26.14 -27.52 -35.20
C CYS A 180 -25.36 -27.92 -36.44
N ALA A 181 -24.32 -28.75 -36.31
CA ALA A 181 -23.53 -29.25 -37.42
C ALA A 181 -24.38 -29.99 -38.45
N SER A 182 -25.32 -30.84 -38.02
CA SER A 182 -26.23 -31.58 -38.92
C SER A 182 -27.17 -30.66 -39.73
N LYS A 183 -27.53 -29.50 -39.17
CA LYS A 183 -28.42 -28.50 -39.79
C LYS A 183 -27.67 -27.48 -40.65
N THR A 184 -26.33 -27.45 -40.58
CA THR A 184 -25.50 -26.56 -41.40
C THR A 184 -25.16 -27.31 -42.69
N ALA A 185 -25.79 -26.96 -43.81
CA ALA A 185 -25.50 -27.57 -45.11
C ALA A 185 -23.99 -27.49 -45.44
N PRO A 186 -23.40 -28.46 -46.18
CA PRO A 186 -21.98 -28.45 -46.52
C PRO A 186 -21.68 -27.31 -47.50
N LEU A 187 -21.48 -26.10 -46.96
CA LEU A 187 -21.07 -24.94 -47.72
C LEU A 187 -19.56 -25.05 -48.00
N THR A 188 -19.27 -25.47 -49.23
CA THR A 188 -18.04 -25.22 -50.00
C THR A 188 -16.74 -25.90 -49.55
N PHE A 189 -16.21 -26.68 -50.50
CA PHE A 189 -14.90 -27.31 -50.54
C PHE A 189 -13.77 -26.43 -49.98
N GLY A 190 -13.04 -26.98 -48.99
CA GLY A 190 -11.67 -26.57 -48.68
C GLY A 190 -11.43 -25.94 -47.29
N THR A 191 -12.45 -25.53 -46.53
CA THR A 191 -12.22 -24.95 -45.19
C THR A 191 -12.07 -26.05 -44.13
N GLN A 192 -11.03 -25.96 -43.29
CA GLN A 192 -10.85 -26.81 -42.10
C GLN A 192 -12.11 -26.77 -41.23
N ALA A 193 -12.55 -27.93 -40.73
CA ALA A 193 -13.69 -28.02 -39.82
C ALA A 193 -13.32 -27.43 -38.45
N VAL A 194 -14.28 -26.73 -37.81
CA VAL A 194 -14.12 -26.25 -36.42
C VAL A 194 -13.88 -27.44 -35.51
N THR A 195 -12.83 -27.38 -34.69
CA THR A 195 -12.52 -28.45 -33.74
C THR A 195 -13.31 -28.22 -32.45
N VAL A 196 -13.97 -29.26 -31.93
CA VAL A 196 -14.80 -29.16 -30.72
C VAL A 196 -14.28 -30.12 -29.67
N LEU A 197 -13.89 -29.58 -28.52
CA LEU A 197 -13.24 -30.33 -27.45
C LEU A 197 -13.88 -30.00 -26.11
N SER A 198 -13.85 -30.96 -25.18
CA SER A 198 -13.99 -30.63 -23.77
C SER A 198 -12.73 -29.96 -23.24
N LEU A 199 -12.81 -29.27 -22.10
CA LEU A 199 -11.63 -28.65 -21.49
C LEU A 199 -10.52 -29.68 -21.15
N PRO A 200 -10.81 -30.87 -20.58
CA PRO A 200 -9.81 -31.91 -20.39
C PRO A 200 -9.14 -32.37 -21.70
N GLU A 201 -9.92 -32.58 -22.77
CA GLU A 201 -9.40 -32.98 -24.08
C GLU A 201 -8.48 -31.90 -24.67
N PHE A 202 -8.87 -30.63 -24.55
CA PHE A 202 -8.10 -29.49 -25.00
C PHE A 202 -6.72 -29.41 -24.31
N LEU A 203 -6.69 -29.52 -22.97
CA LEU A 203 -5.44 -29.52 -22.22
C LEU A 203 -4.57 -30.72 -22.59
N GLN A 204 -5.16 -31.90 -22.79
CA GLN A 204 -4.40 -33.10 -23.14
C GLN A 204 -3.77 -33.02 -24.54
N ILE A 205 -4.47 -32.44 -25.52
CA ILE A 205 -4.01 -32.37 -26.91
C ILE A 205 -3.00 -31.23 -27.10
N TYR A 206 -3.30 -30.03 -26.61
CA TYR A 206 -2.51 -28.82 -26.91
C TYR A 206 -1.51 -28.49 -25.81
N TYR A 207 -1.74 -28.93 -24.57
CA TYR A 207 -0.93 -28.58 -23.40
C TYR A 207 -0.61 -29.80 -22.51
N PRO A 208 -0.11 -30.92 -23.05
CA PRO A 208 0.07 -32.17 -22.29
C PRO A 208 1.00 -32.01 -21.08
N ASN A 209 1.98 -31.11 -21.17
CA ASN A 209 2.98 -30.84 -20.15
C ASN A 209 2.55 -29.77 -19.12
N LEU A 210 1.38 -29.14 -19.29
CA LEU A 210 0.88 -28.11 -18.37
C LEU A 210 0.19 -28.76 -17.16
N SER A 211 0.98 -29.43 -16.33
CA SER A 211 0.50 -30.21 -15.19
C SER A 211 -0.25 -29.37 -14.16
N GLY A 212 0.13 -28.11 -13.95
CA GLY A 212 -0.57 -27.18 -13.06
C GLY A 212 -2.03 -26.93 -13.46
N ALA A 213 -2.29 -26.73 -14.75
CA ALA A 213 -3.64 -26.52 -15.26
C ALA A 213 -4.53 -27.77 -15.10
N LYS A 214 -3.94 -28.96 -15.26
CA LYS A 214 -4.65 -30.24 -15.03
C LYS A 214 -5.00 -30.43 -13.55
N LEU A 215 -4.05 -30.17 -12.63
CA LEU A 215 -4.31 -30.24 -11.19
C LEU A 215 -5.38 -29.24 -10.74
N LEU A 216 -5.36 -28.02 -11.28
CA LEU A 216 -6.41 -27.04 -11.04
C LEU A 216 -7.76 -27.54 -11.54
N LEU A 217 -7.83 -28.11 -12.75
CA LEU A 217 -9.06 -28.65 -13.32
C LEU A 217 -9.63 -29.78 -12.44
N ASP A 218 -8.81 -30.76 -12.06
CA ASP A 218 -9.22 -31.87 -11.18
C ASP A 218 -9.76 -31.36 -9.83
N SER A 219 -9.11 -30.34 -9.27
CA SER A 219 -9.50 -29.72 -8.00
C SER A 219 -10.82 -28.94 -8.11
N LEU A 220 -11.03 -28.21 -9.22
CA LEU A 220 -12.27 -27.50 -9.51
C LEU A 220 -13.44 -28.48 -9.72
N GLU A 221 -13.24 -29.55 -10.48
CA GLU A 221 -14.27 -30.59 -10.69
C GLU A 221 -14.70 -31.22 -9.36
N ALA A 222 -13.73 -31.54 -8.49
CA ALA A 222 -14.01 -32.02 -7.14
C ALA A 222 -14.83 -31.02 -6.29
N SER A 223 -14.48 -29.74 -6.34
CA SER A 223 -15.19 -28.68 -5.61
C SER A 223 -16.64 -28.53 -6.08
N LEU A 224 -16.88 -28.63 -7.40
CA LEU A 224 -18.23 -28.56 -7.99
C LEU A 224 -19.09 -29.77 -7.62
N GLN A 225 -18.50 -30.97 -7.50
CA GLN A 225 -19.20 -32.17 -7.02
C GLN A 225 -19.69 -31.99 -5.58
N VAL A 226 -18.88 -31.41 -4.68
CA VAL A 226 -19.30 -31.14 -3.29
C VAL A 226 -20.44 -30.13 -3.22
N LYS A 227 -20.42 -29.10 -4.09
CA LYS A 227 -21.52 -28.11 -4.15
C LYS A 227 -22.85 -28.71 -4.61
N SER A 228 -22.82 -29.81 -5.38
CA SER A 228 -24.02 -30.43 -5.96
C SER A 228 -24.52 -31.65 -5.20
N ALA A 229 -23.73 -32.20 -4.27
CA ALA A 229 -24.13 -33.34 -3.45
C ALA A 229 -25.22 -32.96 -2.42
N PRO A 230 -26.29 -33.76 -2.26
CA PRO A 230 -27.19 -33.65 -1.11
C PRO A 230 -26.40 -33.89 0.20
N PRO A 231 -26.85 -33.35 1.36
CA PRO A 231 -26.16 -33.58 2.63
C PRO A 231 -26.24 -35.07 2.99
N ASP A 232 -25.18 -35.82 2.68
CA ASP A 232 -25.14 -37.27 2.88
C ASP A 232 -24.73 -37.63 4.32
N GLN A 233 -25.39 -38.66 4.84
CA GLN A 233 -25.41 -39.12 6.24
C GLN A 233 -24.19 -39.98 6.62
N THR A 234 -23.00 -39.68 6.13
CA THR A 234 -21.81 -40.47 6.43
C THR A 234 -20.88 -39.72 7.37
N GLU A 235 -20.64 -40.35 8.52
CA GLU A 235 -19.70 -40.01 9.60
C GLU A 235 -20.26 -39.15 10.76
N VAL A 236 -21.24 -39.73 11.46
CA VAL A 236 -21.47 -39.42 12.88
C VAL A 236 -20.54 -40.32 13.70
N LEU A 237 -19.49 -39.74 14.30
CA LEU A 237 -18.79 -40.38 15.41
C LEU A 237 -19.62 -40.16 16.68
N ASP A 238 -20.04 -41.26 17.30
CA ASP A 238 -20.87 -41.34 18.49
C ASP A 238 -20.31 -40.51 19.67
N MET A 239 -21.17 -39.66 20.25
CA MET A 239 -21.04 -39.22 21.65
C MET A 239 -22.42 -39.20 22.33
N PRO A 240 -22.53 -39.51 23.63
CA PRO A 240 -23.80 -39.86 24.26
C PRO A 240 -24.63 -38.61 24.60
N LEU A 241 -25.92 -38.66 24.26
CA LEU A 241 -26.92 -37.66 24.63
C LEU A 241 -27.46 -37.95 26.04
N ASP A 242 -27.25 -37.01 26.97
CA ASP A 242 -28.00 -36.96 28.22
C ASP A 242 -29.28 -36.12 28.00
N LYS A 243 -30.42 -36.68 28.39
CA LYS A 243 -31.75 -36.08 28.22
C LYS A 243 -32.23 -35.52 29.55
N THR A 244 -32.58 -34.24 29.60
CA THR A 244 -33.67 -33.76 30.46
C THR A 244 -34.36 -32.53 29.84
N ASP A 245 -35.69 -32.55 29.90
CA ASP A 245 -36.71 -31.61 29.42
C ASP A 245 -36.61 -30.23 30.10
N GLY A 246 -37.17 -29.09 29.66
CA GLY A 246 -38.11 -28.72 28.60
C GLY A 246 -38.77 -27.37 29.01
N GLU A 247 -38.95 -26.42 28.08
CA GLU A 247 -40.09 -25.47 27.98
C GLU A 247 -39.85 -24.45 26.86
N VAL A 248 -40.76 -24.40 25.89
CA VAL A 248 -40.66 -23.58 24.67
C VAL A 248 -41.56 -22.35 24.80
N VAL A 249 -40.96 -21.18 24.98
CA VAL A 249 -41.62 -19.88 24.77
C VAL A 249 -41.46 -19.49 23.30
N LYS A 250 -42.59 -19.39 22.58
CA LYS A 250 -42.65 -18.91 21.19
C LYS A 250 -42.47 -17.38 21.13
N THR A 251 -41.27 -16.94 20.81
CA THR A 251 -41.01 -15.57 20.31
C THR A 251 -40.18 -15.66 19.02
N THR A 252 -40.73 -15.13 17.93
CA THR A 252 -40.07 -14.76 16.65
C THR A 252 -38.79 -15.52 16.30
N ILE A 253 -38.96 -16.56 15.47
CA ILE A 253 -37.95 -17.51 15.01
C ILE A 253 -36.82 -16.78 14.25
N ILE A 254 -35.67 -16.62 14.92
CA ILE A 254 -34.36 -16.52 14.28
C ILE A 254 -33.56 -17.70 14.87
N PRO A 255 -33.05 -18.64 14.06
CA PRO A 255 -32.44 -19.84 14.60
C PRO A 255 -31.16 -19.48 15.36
N ASN A 256 -31.21 -19.57 16.70
CA ASN A 256 -30.04 -19.47 17.57
C ASN A 256 -29.27 -20.79 17.66
N ALA A 257 -29.88 -21.91 17.23
CA ALA A 257 -29.28 -23.24 17.24
C ALA A 257 -29.10 -23.77 15.81
N PRO A 258 -28.01 -24.51 15.54
CA PRO A 258 -27.85 -25.21 14.27
C PRO A 258 -28.93 -26.30 14.12
N GLU A 259 -29.36 -26.55 12.88
CA GLU A 259 -30.26 -27.66 12.56
C GLU A 259 -29.59 -29.02 12.86
N PRO A 260 -30.34 -30.12 13.08
CA PRO A 260 -29.76 -31.45 13.29
C PRO A 260 -28.77 -31.83 12.18
N GLY A 261 -27.53 -32.19 12.55
CA GLY A 261 -26.44 -32.50 11.61
C GLY A 261 -25.65 -31.28 11.10
N GLN A 262 -26.01 -30.06 11.50
CA GLN A 262 -25.23 -28.85 11.25
C GLN A 262 -24.40 -28.48 12.47
N LEU A 263 -23.22 -27.91 12.25
CA LEU A 263 -22.34 -27.40 13.29
C LEU A 263 -22.56 -25.91 13.55
N TYR A 264 -23.05 -25.19 12.54
CA TYR A 264 -23.25 -23.75 12.57
C TYR A 264 -24.66 -23.40 12.09
N PRO A 265 -25.29 -22.36 12.63
CA PRO A 265 -26.61 -21.93 12.16
C PRO A 265 -26.55 -21.33 10.75
N ALA A 266 -27.68 -21.39 10.04
CA ALA A 266 -27.83 -20.77 8.74
C ALA A 266 -27.67 -19.24 8.82
N HIS A 267 -27.10 -18.63 7.77
CA HIS A 267 -27.02 -17.17 7.68
C HIS A 267 -28.39 -16.57 7.32
N ILE A 268 -28.72 -15.44 7.92
CA ILE A 268 -29.97 -14.72 7.64
C ILE A 268 -29.94 -14.17 6.19
N PRO A 269 -31.06 -14.25 5.43
CA PRO A 269 -31.14 -13.67 4.08
C PRO A 269 -30.84 -12.17 4.05
N GLU A 270 -30.21 -11.70 2.96
CA GLU A 270 -29.76 -10.31 2.80
C GLU A 270 -30.88 -9.27 3.02
N SER A 271 -32.09 -9.54 2.54
CA SER A 271 -33.24 -8.65 2.73
C SER A 271 -33.61 -8.44 4.21
N ALA A 272 -33.52 -9.50 5.02
CA ALA A 272 -33.78 -9.45 6.46
C ALA A 272 -32.59 -8.83 7.22
N LEU A 273 -31.35 -9.06 6.79
CA LEU A 273 -30.18 -8.36 7.33
C LEU A 273 -30.30 -6.84 7.14
N LEU A 274 -30.65 -6.39 5.93
CA LEU A 274 -30.86 -4.97 5.63
C LEU A 274 -32.02 -4.36 6.43
N ALA A 275 -33.10 -5.11 6.65
CA ALA A 275 -34.19 -4.66 7.52
C ALA A 275 -33.75 -4.51 8.98
N GLY A 276 -32.98 -5.48 9.51
CA GLY A 276 -32.45 -5.44 10.88
C GLY A 276 -31.37 -4.37 11.10
N LEU A 277 -30.59 -4.02 10.07
CA LEU A 277 -29.69 -2.88 10.11
C LEU A 277 -30.46 -1.56 10.15
N ARG A 278 -31.54 -1.41 9.36
CA ARG A 278 -32.39 -0.22 9.38
C ARG A 278 -33.15 -0.05 10.70
N SER A 279 -33.53 -1.14 11.36
CA SER A 279 -34.19 -1.09 12.68
C SER A 279 -33.21 -0.90 13.84
N GLY A 280 -31.89 -0.99 13.60
CA GLY A 280 -30.85 -0.95 14.64
C GLY A 280 -30.74 -2.22 15.49
N GLN A 281 -31.43 -3.30 15.11
CA GLN A 281 -31.34 -4.60 15.78
C GLN A 281 -29.98 -5.29 15.55
N PHE A 282 -29.38 -5.04 14.38
CA PHE A 282 -28.07 -5.56 14.02
C PHE A 282 -27.05 -4.44 13.81
N LEU A 283 -25.78 -4.80 13.98
CA LEU A 283 -24.65 -3.91 13.72
C LEU A 283 -23.81 -4.46 12.57
N ARG A 284 -23.24 -3.56 11.78
CA ARG A 284 -22.35 -3.88 10.67
C ARG A 284 -20.91 -3.51 11.02
N GLY A 285 -19.98 -4.39 10.71
CA GLY A 285 -18.55 -4.12 10.88
C GLY A 285 -17.65 -5.04 10.08
N ILE A 286 -16.35 -4.82 10.21
CA ILE A 286 -15.30 -5.65 9.60
C ILE A 286 -14.75 -6.59 10.67
N LEU A 287 -14.75 -7.89 10.40
CA LEU A 287 -14.17 -8.90 11.30
C LEU A 287 -12.64 -8.83 11.27
N ARG A 288 -12.02 -8.84 12.45
CA ARG A 288 -10.57 -8.84 12.69
C ARG A 288 -10.23 -10.02 13.59
N VAL A 289 -9.62 -11.06 13.04
CA VAL A 289 -9.23 -12.27 13.79
C VAL A 289 -7.86 -12.06 14.42
N SER A 290 -7.69 -12.50 15.67
CA SER A 290 -6.41 -12.43 16.36
C SER A 290 -5.36 -13.28 15.64
N ARG A 291 -4.19 -12.71 15.33
CA ARG A 291 -3.07 -13.44 14.70
C ARG A 291 -2.52 -14.55 15.58
N PHE A 292 -2.57 -14.36 16.90
CA PHE A 292 -1.95 -15.26 17.88
C PHE A 292 -2.94 -16.21 18.57
N ARG A 293 -4.25 -15.90 18.47
CA ARG A 293 -5.34 -16.66 19.11
C ARG A 293 -6.51 -16.84 18.14
N ALA A 294 -6.20 -17.29 16.93
CA ALA A 294 -7.14 -17.29 15.82
C ALA A 294 -8.35 -18.20 16.01
N ALA A 295 -8.28 -19.21 16.88
CA ALA A 295 -9.40 -20.11 17.19
C ALA A 295 -10.44 -19.46 18.13
N THR A 296 -9.97 -18.69 19.10
CA THR A 296 -10.75 -18.22 20.25
C THR A 296 -11.13 -16.74 20.18
N GLU A 297 -10.29 -15.88 19.61
CA GLU A 297 -10.44 -14.42 19.69
C GLU A 297 -10.58 -13.76 18.31
N ALA A 298 -11.66 -12.99 18.15
CA ALA A 298 -11.83 -12.04 17.06
C ALA A 298 -12.61 -10.80 17.53
N MET A 299 -12.46 -9.69 16.81
CA MET A 299 -13.14 -8.42 17.07
C MET A 299 -13.86 -7.97 15.81
N VAL A 300 -14.98 -7.26 15.95
CA VAL A 300 -15.67 -6.61 14.83
C VAL A 300 -15.56 -5.11 15.02
N ALA A 301 -14.81 -4.46 14.13
CA ALA A 301 -14.70 -3.00 14.09
C ALA A 301 -15.93 -2.43 13.37
N LEU A 302 -16.75 -1.65 14.10
CA LEU A 302 -18.02 -1.16 13.58
C LEU A 302 -17.79 -0.10 12.49
N THR A 303 -18.48 -0.26 11.36
CA THR A 303 -18.38 0.68 10.23
C THR A 303 -19.42 1.79 10.29
N ASP A 304 -20.50 1.58 11.04
CA ASP A 304 -21.62 2.53 11.15
C ASP A 304 -21.81 2.97 12.59
N ALA A 305 -21.18 4.07 12.97
CA ALA A 305 -21.32 4.67 14.29
C ALA A 305 -22.72 5.29 14.52
N SER A 306 -23.52 5.48 13.46
CA SER A 306 -24.85 6.09 13.57
C SER A 306 -25.87 5.14 14.22
N ALA A 307 -25.75 3.84 14.01
CA ALA A 307 -26.61 2.82 14.62
C ALA A 307 -26.52 2.80 16.16
N VAL A 308 -25.37 3.23 16.72
CA VAL A 308 -25.13 3.29 18.17
C VAL A 308 -25.81 4.53 18.81
N LYS A 309 -26.20 5.54 18.02
CA LYS A 309 -26.77 6.80 18.55
C LYS A 309 -28.10 6.61 19.28
N HIS A 310 -28.88 5.60 18.92
CA HIS A 310 -30.21 5.34 19.50
C HIS A 310 -30.19 4.41 20.72
N GLN A 311 -29.01 3.96 21.16
CA GLN A 311 -28.83 3.11 22.35
C GLN A 311 -27.86 3.76 23.34
N PRO A 312 -28.34 4.62 24.28
CA PRO A 312 -27.49 5.40 25.19
C PRO A 312 -26.60 4.51 26.06
N GLU A 313 -27.08 3.31 26.38
CA GLU A 313 -26.38 2.30 27.15
C GLU A 313 -25.20 1.65 26.41
N LEU A 314 -25.31 1.49 25.09
CA LEU A 314 -24.24 0.95 24.24
C LEU A 314 -23.17 2.02 23.99
N LYS A 315 -23.58 3.29 24.00
CA LYS A 315 -22.73 4.45 23.80
C LYS A 315 -21.63 4.55 24.86
N GLN A 316 -21.89 4.16 26.11
CA GLN A 316 -20.87 4.17 27.18
C GLN A 316 -19.87 3.01 27.07
N ALA A 317 -20.34 1.82 26.69
CA ALA A 317 -19.48 0.63 26.50
C ALA A 317 -18.62 0.70 25.21
N LEU A 318 -19.15 1.32 24.15
CA LEU A 318 -18.47 1.52 22.87
C LEU A 318 -17.79 2.89 22.74
N ALA A 319 -17.92 3.77 23.74
CA ALA A 319 -17.28 5.10 23.75
C ALA A 319 -15.75 5.01 23.79
N SER A 320 -15.20 3.93 24.36
CA SER A 320 -13.75 3.76 24.51
C SER A 320 -13.10 2.91 23.43
N ARG A 321 -13.86 2.02 22.76
CA ARG A 321 -13.42 1.20 21.62
C ARG A 321 -14.66 0.88 20.77
N SER A 322 -14.71 1.35 19.53
CA SER A 322 -15.81 1.05 18.58
C SER A 322 -15.75 -0.40 18.05
N GLU A 323 -15.56 -1.37 18.94
CA GLU A 323 -15.29 -2.77 18.64
C GLU A 323 -16.15 -3.70 19.49
N VAL A 324 -16.54 -4.84 18.92
CA VAL A 324 -17.31 -5.90 19.60
C VAL A 324 -16.55 -7.21 19.53
N ALA A 325 -16.37 -7.89 20.65
CA ALA A 325 -15.67 -9.17 20.72
C ALA A 325 -16.54 -10.32 20.17
N ILE A 326 -15.94 -11.21 19.39
CA ILE A 326 -16.55 -12.44 18.88
C ILE A 326 -15.73 -13.63 19.38
N ARG A 327 -16.38 -14.50 20.15
CA ARG A 327 -15.72 -15.61 20.85
C ARG A 327 -15.85 -16.94 20.13
N GLY A 328 -14.71 -17.55 19.85
CA GLY A 328 -14.64 -18.88 19.25
C GLY A 328 -15.07 -18.93 17.79
N MET A 329 -14.87 -20.09 17.16
CA MET A 329 -15.35 -20.33 15.80
C MET A 329 -16.88 -20.29 15.69
N GLN A 330 -17.58 -20.76 16.72
CA GLN A 330 -19.04 -20.84 16.72
C GLN A 330 -19.71 -19.47 16.59
N HIS A 331 -19.30 -18.47 17.37
CA HIS A 331 -19.89 -17.12 17.26
C HIS A 331 -19.41 -16.35 16.03
N ARG A 332 -18.25 -16.72 15.46
CA ARG A 332 -17.81 -16.21 14.15
C ARG A 332 -18.64 -16.72 12.99
N ASN A 333 -19.34 -17.85 13.17
CA ASN A 333 -20.29 -18.41 12.22
C ASN A 333 -19.79 -18.39 10.76
N ARG A 334 -18.70 -19.11 10.50
CA ARG A 334 -18.08 -19.29 9.17
C ARG A 334 -17.62 -17.98 8.49
N ALA A 335 -17.33 -16.94 9.26
CA ALA A 335 -16.68 -15.71 8.77
C ALA A 335 -15.15 -15.78 8.90
N VAL A 336 -14.45 -15.14 7.95
CA VAL A 336 -12.98 -15.10 7.85
C VAL A 336 -12.47 -13.67 8.07
N ASP A 337 -11.19 -13.51 8.44
CA ASP A 337 -10.56 -12.21 8.66
C ASP A 337 -10.79 -11.24 7.47
N GLY A 338 -11.24 -10.02 7.80
CA GLY A 338 -11.58 -8.98 6.85
C GLY A 338 -12.98 -9.06 6.22
N ASP A 339 -13.76 -10.11 6.48
CA ASP A 339 -15.16 -10.18 6.04
C ASP A 339 -15.97 -8.98 6.60
N VAL A 340 -16.88 -8.44 5.78
CA VAL A 340 -17.88 -7.47 6.23
C VAL A 340 -19.07 -8.26 6.76
N VAL A 341 -19.24 -8.25 8.07
CA VAL A 341 -20.21 -9.07 8.79
C VAL A 341 -21.32 -8.25 9.40
N VAL A 342 -22.45 -8.90 9.64
CA VAL A 342 -23.56 -8.39 10.44
C VAL A 342 -23.62 -9.20 11.72
N ILE A 343 -23.62 -8.50 12.84
CA ILE A 343 -23.63 -9.09 14.17
C ILE A 343 -24.88 -8.73 14.95
N ARG A 344 -25.27 -9.65 15.84
CA ARG A 344 -26.21 -9.42 16.93
C ARG A 344 -25.43 -9.40 18.25
N LEU A 345 -25.73 -8.46 19.13
CA LEU A 345 -25.11 -8.43 20.45
C LEU A 345 -25.62 -9.56 21.33
N LEU A 346 -24.72 -10.10 22.14
CA LEU A 346 -25.05 -11.05 23.19
C LEU A 346 -25.58 -10.31 24.44
N PRO A 347 -26.39 -10.98 25.27
CA PRO A 347 -26.76 -10.50 26.60
C PRO A 347 -25.54 -10.08 27.44
N ARG A 348 -25.70 -9.10 28.33
CA ARG A 348 -24.60 -8.49 29.11
C ARG A 348 -23.88 -9.45 30.05
N ASP A 349 -24.61 -10.42 30.58
CA ASP A 349 -24.08 -11.52 31.40
C ASP A 349 -23.06 -12.39 30.64
N GLN A 350 -23.08 -12.34 29.30
CA GLN A 350 -22.12 -13.04 28.44
C GLN A 350 -21.00 -12.12 27.94
N TRP A 351 -20.97 -10.86 28.40
CA TRP A 351 -19.88 -9.95 28.11
C TRP A 351 -18.70 -10.22 29.01
N THR A 352 -17.51 -9.90 28.51
CA THR A 352 -16.34 -10.60 29.01
C THR A 352 -15.05 -9.87 28.64
N SER A 353 -13.94 -10.15 29.32
CA SER A 353 -12.64 -9.53 29.04
C SER A 353 -11.85 -10.29 27.96
N VAL A 354 -10.87 -9.61 27.36
CA VAL A 354 -9.87 -10.21 26.46
C VAL A 354 -8.58 -10.38 27.26
N SER A 355 -7.93 -11.54 27.13
CA SER A 355 -6.72 -11.86 27.89
C SER A 355 -5.52 -11.13 27.32
N SER A 356 -4.72 -10.52 28.21
CA SER A 356 -3.52 -9.74 27.87
C SER A 356 -2.22 -10.57 27.92
N ASN A 357 -2.32 -11.84 28.30
CA ASN A 357 -1.21 -12.78 28.41
C ASN A 357 -0.59 -13.13 27.05
N ILE A 358 0.72 -13.33 27.03
CA ILE A 358 1.47 -13.79 25.87
C ILE A 358 1.04 -15.23 25.55
N SER A 359 0.57 -15.46 24.33
CA SER A 359 0.22 -16.82 23.88
C SER A 359 1.46 -17.59 23.42
N ALA A 360 1.35 -18.93 23.33
CA ALA A 360 2.42 -19.75 22.76
C ALA A 360 2.73 -19.38 21.29
N SER A 361 1.72 -18.98 20.50
CA SER A 361 1.95 -18.52 19.12
C SER A 361 2.70 -17.19 19.08
N GLU A 362 2.40 -16.27 20.00
CA GLU A 362 3.06 -14.96 20.07
C GLU A 362 4.53 -15.05 20.50
N SER A 363 4.87 -16.01 21.37
CA SER A 363 6.25 -16.30 21.75
C SER A 363 6.97 -17.21 20.76
N ASN A 364 6.33 -17.59 19.64
CA ASN A 364 6.83 -18.57 18.69
C ASN A 364 7.23 -19.90 19.39
N ALA A 365 6.46 -20.30 20.41
CA ALA A 365 6.65 -21.53 21.18
C ALA A 365 5.62 -22.62 20.84
N ALA A 366 4.49 -22.28 20.19
CA ALA A 366 3.39 -23.21 19.90
C ALA A 366 3.83 -24.43 19.07
N GLU A 367 4.61 -24.21 18.01
CA GLU A 367 4.96 -25.31 17.09
C GLU A 367 6.05 -26.23 17.65
N VAL A 368 6.92 -25.73 18.55
CA VAL A 368 7.87 -26.58 19.29
C VAL A 368 7.11 -27.59 20.18
N VAL A 369 5.93 -27.24 20.68
CA VAL A 369 5.09 -28.14 21.49
C VAL A 369 4.32 -29.12 20.60
N GLU A 370 3.78 -28.67 19.45
CA GLU A 370 3.05 -29.53 18.51
C GLU A 370 3.95 -30.56 17.80
N THR A 371 5.21 -30.22 17.51
CA THR A 371 6.19 -31.17 16.94
C THR A 371 6.54 -32.35 17.86
N VAL A 372 6.21 -32.27 19.15
CA VAL A 372 6.50 -33.35 20.12
C VAL A 372 5.28 -34.26 20.37
N THR A 373 4.04 -33.78 20.16
CA THR A 373 2.85 -34.51 20.63
C THR A 373 1.80 -34.81 19.57
N GLY A 374 1.87 -34.26 18.35
CA GLY A 374 1.08 -34.70 17.19
C GLY A 374 -0.45 -34.73 17.36
N ALA A 375 -1.00 -34.19 18.44
CA ALA A 375 -2.41 -34.29 18.76
C ALA A 375 -3.16 -33.03 18.29
N PRO A 376 -4.39 -33.16 17.76
CA PRO A 376 -5.29 -32.02 17.61
C PRO A 376 -5.46 -31.36 18.99
N GLU A 377 -5.61 -30.03 19.02
CA GLU A 377 -5.82 -29.29 20.27
C GLU A 377 -6.73 -30.09 21.20
N PRO A 378 -6.24 -30.58 22.36
CA PRO A 378 -7.15 -31.15 23.32
C PRO A 378 -8.17 -30.05 23.61
N ARG A 379 -9.45 -30.43 23.71
CA ARG A 379 -10.43 -29.64 24.46
C ARG A 379 -9.83 -29.45 25.85
N ARG A 380 -8.95 -28.46 26.03
CA ARG A 380 -8.62 -27.95 27.34
C ARG A 380 -9.93 -27.35 27.80
N GLU A 381 -10.60 -28.07 28.69
CA GLU A 381 -11.58 -27.48 29.57
C GLU A 381 -10.98 -26.15 30.02
N GLU A 382 -11.63 -25.06 29.64
CA GLU A 382 -11.32 -23.73 30.10
C GLU A 382 -11.35 -23.80 31.62
N SER A 383 -10.19 -23.93 32.27
CA SER A 383 -10.08 -23.60 33.67
C SER A 383 -10.27 -22.10 33.75
N SER A 384 -11.55 -21.75 33.93
CA SER A 384 -12.11 -20.43 34.07
C SER A 384 -11.55 -19.76 35.32
N LEU A 385 -10.32 -19.28 35.30
CA LEU A 385 -9.77 -18.29 36.24
C LEU A 385 -8.70 -17.42 35.55
N ASP A 386 -9.03 -16.84 34.41
CA ASP A 386 -8.30 -15.69 33.88
C ASP A 386 -8.76 -14.44 34.65
N PHE A 387 -7.85 -13.87 35.46
CA PHE A 387 -8.13 -12.73 36.33
C PHE A 387 -8.66 -11.52 35.56
N ILE A 388 -9.77 -10.98 36.05
CA ILE A 388 -10.43 -9.76 35.57
C ILE A 388 -9.52 -8.57 35.89
N SER A 389 -9.00 -7.88 34.86
CA SER A 389 -8.57 -6.50 35.06
C SER A 389 -9.83 -5.63 35.18
N ASP A 390 -10.01 -4.93 36.30
CA ASP A 390 -11.18 -4.10 36.65
C ASP A 390 -11.61 -3.01 35.63
N HIS A 391 -10.97 -2.91 34.47
CA HIS A 391 -11.42 -2.06 33.38
C HIS A 391 -11.65 -2.88 32.10
N SER A 392 -12.90 -2.82 31.60
CA SER A 392 -13.39 -3.26 30.29
C SER A 392 -13.85 -4.72 30.13
N VAL A 393 -15.01 -5.02 30.73
CA VAL A 393 -15.93 -6.00 30.14
C VAL A 393 -16.30 -5.50 28.73
N LEU A 394 -15.84 -6.18 27.69
CA LEU A 394 -16.10 -5.79 26.30
C LEU A 394 -17.45 -6.36 25.83
N PRO A 395 -18.21 -5.61 25.00
CA PRO A 395 -19.43 -6.13 24.42
C PRO A 395 -19.12 -7.33 23.53
N CYS A 396 -19.86 -8.43 23.72
CA CYS A 396 -19.72 -9.64 22.92
C CYS A 396 -20.84 -9.74 21.86
N GLY A 397 -20.54 -10.34 20.72
CA GLY A 397 -21.49 -10.50 19.61
C GLY A 397 -21.44 -11.87 18.94
N PHE A 398 -22.47 -12.12 18.13
CA PHE A 398 -22.64 -13.30 17.30
C PHE A 398 -22.86 -12.89 15.84
N VAL A 399 -22.13 -13.50 14.90
CA VAL A 399 -22.25 -13.24 13.46
C VAL A 399 -23.51 -13.93 12.90
N VAL A 400 -24.48 -13.13 12.47
CA VAL A 400 -25.76 -13.63 11.93
C VAL A 400 -25.76 -13.71 10.39
N GLY A 401 -24.85 -13.00 9.73
CA GLY A 401 -24.74 -13.00 8.28
C GLY A 401 -23.51 -12.25 7.78
N ILE A 402 -23.20 -12.46 6.51
CA ILE A 402 -21.98 -11.95 5.87
C ILE A 402 -22.39 -11.19 4.61
N ILE A 403 -22.12 -9.88 4.59
CA ILE A 403 -22.50 -9.00 3.47
C ILE A 403 -21.49 -9.12 2.34
N SER A 404 -20.20 -9.11 2.69
CA SER A 404 -19.12 -9.18 1.71
C SER A 404 -18.02 -10.07 2.23
N ARG A 405 -17.61 -11.04 1.40
CA ARG A 405 -16.45 -11.90 1.67
C ARG A 405 -15.15 -11.20 1.30
N ASN A 406 -14.11 -11.44 2.08
CA ASN A 406 -12.73 -11.02 1.84
C ASN A 406 -11.84 -12.22 1.45
N TRP A 407 -12.41 -13.19 0.73
CA TRP A 407 -11.67 -14.34 0.26
C TRP A 407 -10.70 -13.93 -0.85
N ARG A 408 -9.44 -14.34 -0.69
CA ARG A 408 -8.33 -14.07 -1.60
C ARG A 408 -7.58 -15.36 -1.91
N ASP A 409 -6.45 -15.21 -2.56
CA ASP A 409 -5.50 -16.31 -2.72
C ASP A 409 -4.73 -16.49 -1.40
N TYR A 410 -4.73 -17.72 -0.91
CA TYR A 410 -4.07 -18.10 0.33
C TYR A 410 -2.94 -19.06 0.02
N VAL A 411 -1.74 -18.74 0.46
CA VAL A 411 -0.61 -19.67 0.39
C VAL A 411 -0.78 -20.69 1.50
N CYS A 412 -0.72 -21.97 1.15
CA CYS A 412 -0.94 -23.08 2.04
C CYS A 412 0.21 -24.09 1.94
N THR A 413 0.34 -24.88 3.00
CA THR A 413 1.18 -26.07 3.05
C THR A 413 0.35 -27.26 3.49
N LEU A 414 0.66 -28.45 2.97
CA LEU A 414 0.14 -29.69 3.53
C LEU A 414 1.09 -30.18 4.63
N VAL A 415 0.65 -30.13 5.88
CA VAL A 415 1.41 -30.67 7.03
C VAL A 415 0.98 -32.12 7.25
N PRO A 416 1.87 -33.12 7.09
CA PRO A 416 1.55 -34.50 7.40
C PRO A 416 1.26 -34.67 8.90
N GLU A 417 0.24 -35.45 9.25
CA GLU A 417 -0.02 -35.81 10.65
C GLU A 417 1.09 -36.76 11.15
N SER A 418 1.52 -36.56 12.40
CA SER A 418 2.72 -37.17 13.00
C SER A 418 2.73 -38.70 13.01
N ASP A 419 1.55 -39.32 12.89
CA ASP A 419 1.36 -40.78 12.91
C ASP A 419 1.42 -41.44 11.52
N VAL A 420 1.59 -40.67 10.44
CA VAL A 420 1.68 -41.21 9.07
C VAL A 420 3.16 -41.36 8.69
N GLN A 421 3.63 -42.61 8.63
CA GLN A 421 4.95 -42.96 8.09
C GLN A 421 5.19 -42.29 6.72
N PRO A 422 6.42 -41.87 6.37
CA PRO A 422 6.75 -41.06 5.18
C PRO A 422 6.52 -41.72 3.79
N GLY A 423 5.66 -42.72 3.70
CA GLY A 423 5.13 -43.32 2.47
C GLY A 423 3.66 -43.72 2.52
N GLY A 424 2.90 -43.28 3.54
CA GLY A 424 1.50 -43.67 3.79
C GLY A 424 0.43 -42.64 3.41
N LEU A 425 0.81 -41.48 2.85
CA LEU A 425 -0.17 -40.50 2.37
C LEU A 425 -0.89 -41.09 1.15
N SER A 426 -2.22 -41.22 1.24
CA SER A 426 -3.03 -41.53 0.07
C SER A 426 -2.84 -40.43 -0.97
N GLU A 427 -2.25 -40.77 -2.12
CA GLU A 427 -1.98 -39.80 -3.19
C GLU A 427 -3.27 -39.11 -3.66
N VAL A 428 -4.40 -39.83 -3.63
CA VAL A 428 -5.71 -39.33 -4.04
C VAL A 428 -6.63 -39.23 -2.83
N GLY A 429 -7.16 -38.04 -2.55
CA GLY A 429 -8.13 -37.87 -1.48
C GLY A 429 -8.37 -36.43 -1.06
N TRP A 430 -9.25 -36.28 -0.06
CA TRP A 430 -9.43 -35.04 0.66
C TRP A 430 -8.33 -34.90 1.70
N VAL A 431 -7.65 -33.75 1.67
CA VAL A 431 -6.59 -33.37 2.61
C VAL A 431 -6.93 -32.05 3.27
N LEU A 432 -6.40 -31.82 4.47
CA LEU A 432 -6.59 -30.59 5.21
C LEU A 432 -5.30 -29.77 5.19
N VAL A 433 -5.30 -28.68 4.42
CA VAL A 433 -4.13 -27.82 4.24
C VAL A 433 -4.14 -26.66 5.24
N THR A 434 -2.96 -26.22 5.63
CA THR A 434 -2.77 -25.13 6.60
C THR A 434 -2.34 -23.86 5.88
N PRO A 435 -3.14 -22.78 5.94
CA PRO A 435 -2.75 -21.47 5.41
C PRO A 435 -1.53 -20.88 6.12
N TRP A 436 -0.72 -20.13 5.39
CA TRP A 436 0.43 -19.41 5.90
C TRP A 436 0.01 -18.32 6.91
N ASP A 437 -1.08 -17.61 6.63
CA ASP A 437 -1.69 -16.66 7.56
C ASP A 437 -2.48 -17.40 8.65
N ARG A 438 -1.95 -17.39 9.88
CA ARG A 438 -2.53 -18.03 11.08
C ARG A 438 -3.97 -17.60 11.39
N ARG A 439 -4.44 -16.46 10.84
CA ARG A 439 -5.82 -15.98 11.03
C ARG A 439 -6.85 -16.76 10.21
N ILE A 440 -6.41 -17.49 9.19
CA ILE A 440 -7.27 -18.23 8.28
C ILE A 440 -7.36 -19.68 8.76
N PRO A 441 -8.57 -20.24 8.91
CA PRO A 441 -8.74 -21.63 9.33
C PRO A 441 -8.21 -22.59 8.26
N ARG A 442 -7.84 -23.81 8.68
CA ARG A 442 -7.42 -24.89 7.76
C ARG A 442 -8.48 -25.15 6.69
N ILE A 443 -8.05 -25.44 5.46
CA ILE A 443 -8.91 -25.55 4.28
C ILE A 443 -8.91 -27.00 3.79
N ARG A 444 -10.09 -27.56 3.51
CA ARG A 444 -10.21 -28.87 2.86
C ARG A 444 -10.00 -28.72 1.36
N LEU A 445 -9.12 -29.56 0.83
CA LEU A 445 -8.74 -29.60 -0.57
C LEU A 445 -8.76 -31.05 -1.04
N ARG A 446 -9.23 -31.32 -2.26
CA ARG A 446 -9.01 -32.62 -2.92
C ARG A 446 -7.81 -32.53 -3.85
N THR A 447 -6.90 -33.49 -3.75
CA THR A 447 -5.69 -33.57 -4.57
C THR A 447 -5.39 -35.02 -4.97
N THR A 448 -4.61 -35.18 -6.04
CA THR A 448 -4.05 -36.44 -6.55
C THR A 448 -2.52 -36.53 -6.37
N GLN A 449 -1.91 -35.50 -5.76
CA GLN A 449 -0.46 -35.38 -5.58
C GLN A 449 -0.11 -34.90 -4.16
N ALA A 450 -0.67 -35.55 -3.14
CA ALA A 450 -0.48 -35.14 -1.74
C ALA A 450 1.00 -35.13 -1.34
N SER A 451 1.78 -36.15 -1.72
CA SER A 451 3.19 -36.28 -1.33
C SER A 451 4.06 -35.14 -1.87
N LYS A 452 3.79 -34.68 -3.10
CA LYS A 452 4.50 -33.54 -3.70
C LYS A 452 4.15 -32.24 -2.99
N LEU A 453 2.86 -31.99 -2.77
CA LEU A 453 2.37 -30.77 -2.12
C LEU A 453 2.82 -30.63 -0.66
N ALA A 454 3.18 -31.73 0.01
CA ALA A 454 3.72 -31.69 1.37
C ALA A 454 5.09 -30.98 1.49
N GLN A 455 5.86 -30.90 0.39
CA GLN A 455 7.17 -30.24 0.37
C GLN A 455 7.16 -28.84 -0.28
N GLU A 456 6.00 -28.39 -0.75
CA GLU A 456 5.86 -27.17 -1.53
C GLU A 456 4.91 -26.17 -0.85
N ARG A 457 5.16 -24.88 -1.09
CA ARG A 457 4.17 -23.82 -0.88
C ARG A 457 3.27 -23.77 -2.12
N PHE A 458 1.95 -23.70 -1.93
CA PHE A 458 1.02 -23.61 -3.06
C PHE A 458 -0.19 -22.73 -2.72
N ILE A 459 -0.82 -22.20 -3.75
CA ILE A 459 -1.99 -21.32 -3.62
C ILE A 459 -3.26 -22.16 -3.57
N VAL A 460 -4.14 -21.83 -2.62
CA VAL A 460 -5.49 -22.38 -2.49
C VAL A 460 -6.49 -21.24 -2.43
N ARG A 461 -7.67 -21.46 -2.99
CA ARG A 461 -8.79 -20.52 -2.91
C ARG A 461 -10.01 -21.16 -2.27
N ILE A 462 -10.64 -20.44 -1.36
CA ILE A 462 -11.87 -20.88 -0.71
C ILE A 462 -13.05 -20.75 -1.69
N ASP A 463 -13.81 -21.84 -1.81
CA ASP A 463 -15.00 -21.94 -2.65
C ASP A 463 -16.30 -21.79 -1.88
N SER A 464 -16.39 -22.47 -0.73
CA SER A 464 -17.59 -22.51 0.09
C SER A 464 -17.28 -22.95 1.51
N TRP A 465 -18.18 -22.65 2.44
CA TRP A 465 -18.13 -23.16 3.80
C TRP A 465 -19.53 -23.59 4.23
N VAL A 466 -19.80 -24.89 4.12
CA VAL A 466 -21.10 -25.49 4.47
C VAL A 466 -21.30 -25.55 5.99
N ALA A 467 -22.56 -25.47 6.42
CA ALA A 467 -22.93 -25.41 7.84
C ALA A 467 -22.60 -26.69 8.63
N SER A 468 -22.48 -27.84 7.97
CA SER A 468 -22.10 -29.14 8.55
C SER A 468 -20.57 -29.32 8.70
N SER A 469 -19.76 -28.38 8.22
CA SER A 469 -18.29 -28.53 8.18
C SER A 469 -17.58 -27.57 9.12
N ASN A 470 -16.63 -28.09 9.90
CA ASN A 470 -15.68 -27.28 10.68
C ASN A 470 -14.73 -26.44 9.83
N TYR A 471 -14.51 -26.84 8.57
CA TYR A 471 -13.50 -26.24 7.69
C TYR A 471 -14.12 -25.77 6.37
N PRO A 472 -13.65 -24.64 5.80
CA PRO A 472 -13.98 -24.27 4.42
C PRO A 472 -13.45 -25.30 3.42
N HIS A 473 -14.14 -25.41 2.28
CA HIS A 473 -13.69 -26.16 1.12
C HIS A 473 -13.07 -25.19 0.12
N GLY A 474 -11.97 -25.61 -0.51
CA GLY A 474 -11.29 -24.86 -1.54
C GLY A 474 -10.64 -25.75 -2.58
N HIS A 475 -10.09 -25.12 -3.60
CA HIS A 475 -9.36 -25.78 -4.69
C HIS A 475 -7.94 -25.25 -4.82
N TYR A 476 -7.07 -26.09 -5.37
CA TYR A 476 -5.68 -25.80 -5.69
C TYR A 476 -5.60 -24.88 -6.91
N VAL A 477 -4.71 -23.89 -6.89
CA VAL A 477 -4.48 -22.96 -8.01
C VAL A 477 -3.13 -23.24 -8.68
N GLN A 478 -2.03 -23.08 -7.95
CA GLN A 478 -0.67 -23.29 -8.47
C GLN A 478 0.34 -23.56 -7.35
N SER A 479 1.46 -24.20 -7.69
CA SER A 479 2.61 -24.36 -6.79
C SER A 479 3.58 -23.20 -6.94
N LEU A 480 4.12 -22.72 -5.83
CA LEU A 480 5.12 -21.63 -5.79
C LEU A 480 6.54 -22.18 -5.79
N GLY A 481 6.78 -23.27 -5.05
CA GLY A 481 8.10 -23.88 -4.94
C GLY A 481 8.32 -24.56 -3.59
N ARG A 482 9.57 -24.94 -3.30
CA ARG A 482 9.93 -25.70 -2.09
C ARG A 482 9.89 -24.82 -0.85
N ILE A 483 9.41 -25.38 0.26
CA ILE A 483 9.38 -24.70 1.56
C ILE A 483 10.81 -24.34 2.00
N GLY A 484 11.02 -23.11 2.46
CA GLY A 484 12.30 -22.62 2.95
C GLY A 484 13.26 -22.10 1.86
N ASP A 485 12.93 -22.24 0.57
CA ASP A 485 13.63 -21.55 -0.50
C ASP A 485 13.31 -20.04 -0.48
N LEU A 486 14.32 -19.20 -0.69
CA LEU A 486 14.19 -17.75 -0.54
C LEU A 486 13.21 -17.14 -1.56
N GLU A 487 13.25 -17.61 -2.80
CA GLU A 487 12.33 -17.14 -3.85
C GLU A 487 10.89 -17.54 -3.52
N THR A 488 10.68 -18.78 -3.05
CA THR A 488 9.37 -19.29 -2.66
C THR A 488 8.77 -18.51 -1.48
N GLU A 489 9.56 -18.25 -0.43
CA GLU A 489 9.10 -17.47 0.73
C GLU A 489 8.86 -15.99 0.35
N THR A 490 9.66 -15.43 -0.56
CA THR A 490 9.47 -14.06 -1.08
C THR A 490 8.16 -13.94 -1.85
N GLN A 491 7.86 -14.89 -2.75
CA GLN A 491 6.58 -14.95 -3.46
C GLN A 491 5.40 -15.15 -2.50
N THR A 492 5.59 -15.97 -1.46
CA THR A 492 4.59 -16.17 -0.40
C THR A 492 4.22 -14.85 0.27
N LEU A 493 5.21 -14.03 0.64
CA LEU A 493 4.96 -12.72 1.23
C LEU A 493 4.19 -11.78 0.30
N LEU A 494 4.52 -11.75 -1.00
CA LEU A 494 3.85 -10.90 -1.99
C LEU A 494 2.38 -11.30 -2.16
N ILE A 495 2.09 -12.59 -2.34
CA ILE A 495 0.75 -13.11 -2.58
C ILE A 495 -0.14 -12.92 -1.35
N GLU A 496 0.38 -13.19 -0.15
CA GLU A 496 -0.39 -13.02 1.10
C GLU A 496 -0.83 -11.57 1.36
N HIS A 497 -0.13 -10.61 0.77
CA HIS A 497 -0.46 -9.18 0.84
C HIS A 497 -1.14 -8.67 -0.44
N ASN A 498 -1.62 -9.55 -1.33
CA ASN A 498 -2.27 -9.22 -2.60
C ASN A 498 -1.42 -8.34 -3.54
N LEU A 499 -0.09 -8.49 -3.53
CA LEU A 499 0.82 -7.79 -4.44
C LEU A 499 1.14 -8.68 -5.64
N ALA A 500 0.63 -8.29 -6.81
CA ALA A 500 0.83 -9.03 -8.05
C ALA A 500 2.01 -8.48 -8.84
N VAL A 501 3.16 -9.12 -8.69
CA VAL A 501 4.42 -8.72 -9.33
C VAL A 501 4.73 -9.63 -10.51
N ARG A 502 4.39 -9.16 -11.70
CA ARG A 502 4.65 -9.85 -12.98
C ARG A 502 5.74 -9.14 -13.77
N ALA A 503 6.34 -9.84 -14.73
CA ALA A 503 7.16 -9.18 -15.74
C ALA A 503 6.31 -8.19 -16.57
N PHE A 504 6.95 -7.16 -17.11
CA PHE A 504 6.28 -6.26 -18.04
C PHE A 504 6.02 -6.99 -19.36
N SER A 505 4.82 -6.79 -19.92
CA SER A 505 4.38 -7.47 -21.14
C SER A 505 5.03 -6.89 -22.39
N ASP A 506 5.05 -7.67 -23.48
CA ASP A 506 5.55 -7.19 -24.78
C ASP A 506 4.81 -5.94 -25.25
N ALA A 507 3.50 -5.83 -24.99
CA ALA A 507 2.72 -4.63 -25.33
C ALA A 507 3.21 -3.38 -24.58
N GLN A 508 3.53 -3.53 -23.28
CA GLN A 508 4.09 -2.45 -22.46
C GLN A 508 5.50 -2.08 -22.90
N LEU A 509 6.34 -3.05 -23.25
CA LEU A 509 7.70 -2.82 -23.73
C LEU A 509 7.72 -2.22 -25.14
N ASN A 510 6.80 -2.61 -26.01
CA ASN A 510 6.66 -2.08 -27.37
C ASN A 510 6.25 -0.61 -27.38
N GLU A 511 5.48 -0.14 -26.39
CA GLU A 511 5.18 1.29 -26.20
C GLU A 511 6.47 2.11 -26.00
N LEU A 512 7.52 1.48 -25.47
CA LEU A 512 8.83 2.10 -25.25
C LEU A 512 9.86 1.83 -26.37
N ALA A 513 9.48 1.09 -27.42
CA ALA A 513 10.41 0.64 -28.46
C ALA A 513 11.11 1.81 -29.19
N VAL A 514 10.42 2.93 -29.39
CA VAL A 514 10.98 4.13 -30.02
C VAL A 514 12.16 4.68 -29.21
N TYR A 515 12.04 4.69 -27.88
CA TYR A 515 13.11 5.15 -26.99
C TYR A 515 14.21 4.09 -26.85
N ALA A 516 13.85 2.80 -26.87
CA ALA A 516 14.83 1.71 -26.82
C ALA A 516 15.73 1.67 -28.07
N ALA A 517 15.20 2.03 -29.24
CA ALA A 517 15.97 2.07 -30.49
C ALA A 517 17.00 3.22 -30.53
N GLN A 518 16.79 4.29 -29.76
CA GLN A 518 17.67 5.45 -29.71
C GLN A 518 18.67 5.32 -28.55
N ARG A 519 19.82 4.68 -28.79
CA ARG A 519 20.87 4.47 -27.77
C ARG A 519 22.24 5.00 -28.24
N PRO A 520 22.88 5.93 -27.50
CA PRO A 520 22.39 6.59 -26.29
C PRO A 520 21.21 7.53 -26.61
N TRP A 521 20.22 7.57 -25.72
CA TRP A 521 19.08 8.47 -25.86
C TRP A 521 19.53 9.92 -25.63
N ARG A 522 18.98 10.85 -26.42
CA ARG A 522 19.28 12.28 -26.32
C ARG A 522 17.98 13.08 -26.27
N VAL A 523 18.06 14.22 -25.60
CA VAL A 523 16.95 15.19 -25.57
C VAL A 523 16.63 15.66 -26.98
N ASP A 524 15.34 15.69 -27.31
CA ASP A 524 14.82 16.23 -28.56
C ASP A 524 15.05 17.76 -28.61
N PRO A 525 15.72 18.30 -29.64
CA PRO A 525 15.90 19.74 -29.83
C PRO A 525 14.59 20.55 -29.84
N VAL A 526 13.48 19.95 -30.28
CA VAL A 526 12.15 20.60 -30.26
C VAL A 526 11.67 20.79 -28.83
N GLU A 527 11.82 19.77 -27.98
CA GLU A 527 11.47 19.84 -26.56
C GLU A 527 12.40 20.78 -25.80
N VAL A 528 13.70 20.81 -26.10
CA VAL A 528 14.66 21.75 -25.50
C VAL A 528 14.19 23.20 -25.67
N LYS A 529 13.67 23.56 -26.85
CA LYS A 529 13.15 24.93 -27.12
C LYS A 529 11.88 25.28 -26.35
N ARG A 530 11.15 24.30 -25.83
CA ARG A 530 9.88 24.50 -25.09
C ARG A 530 10.07 24.52 -23.58
N ARG A 531 11.21 23.99 -23.12
CA ARG A 531 11.54 23.82 -21.71
C ARG A 531 12.52 24.90 -21.28
N ARG A 532 12.50 25.21 -19.99
CA ARG A 532 13.51 26.11 -19.41
C ARG A 532 14.85 25.36 -19.32
N ASP A 533 15.90 25.92 -19.93
CA ASP A 533 17.20 25.27 -20.05
C ASP A 533 18.12 25.67 -18.90
N LEU A 534 18.40 24.73 -18.00
CA LEU A 534 19.25 24.96 -16.81
C LEU A 534 20.68 24.45 -17.01
N ARG A 535 20.99 23.89 -18.18
CA ARG A 535 22.30 23.29 -18.46
C ARG A 535 23.40 24.36 -18.59
N PRO A 536 24.68 23.96 -18.54
CA PRO A 536 25.78 24.84 -18.91
C PRO A 536 25.69 25.30 -20.38
N PRO A 537 25.89 26.60 -20.71
CA PRO A 537 25.80 27.13 -22.07
C PRO A 537 26.73 26.44 -23.09
N ASP A 538 27.91 26.03 -22.64
CA ASP A 538 28.89 25.28 -23.42
C ASP A 538 28.41 23.87 -23.78
N VAL A 539 27.55 23.28 -22.95
CA VAL A 539 26.95 21.96 -23.20
C VAL A 539 25.63 22.07 -23.96
N SER A 540 24.79 23.06 -23.63
CA SER A 540 23.47 23.22 -24.25
C SER A 540 23.55 23.75 -25.67
N GLY A 541 24.61 24.50 -26.01
CA GLY A 541 24.68 25.30 -27.24
C GLY A 541 23.69 26.47 -27.26
N ASN A 542 22.99 26.71 -26.15
CA ASN A 542 22.04 27.80 -25.98
C ASN A 542 22.71 28.90 -25.13
N PRO A 543 22.99 30.09 -25.70
CA PRO A 543 23.60 31.19 -24.95
C PRO A 543 22.70 31.72 -23.82
N ASP A 544 21.38 31.51 -23.91
CA ASP A 544 20.40 31.92 -22.91
C ASP A 544 20.21 30.88 -21.78
N SER A 545 21.00 29.80 -21.79
CA SER A 545 20.96 28.76 -20.76
C SER A 545 21.46 29.27 -19.41
N GLU A 546 20.81 28.88 -18.32
CA GLU A 546 21.02 29.53 -17.01
C GLU A 546 22.26 29.08 -16.22
N ASN A 547 22.99 28.07 -16.72
CA ASN A 547 24.20 27.54 -16.11
C ASN A 547 24.06 27.18 -14.61
N VAL A 548 23.09 26.33 -14.28
CA VAL A 548 22.78 25.98 -12.88
C VAL A 548 23.57 24.75 -12.47
N LEU A 549 24.26 24.80 -11.31
CA LEU A 549 24.87 23.63 -10.70
C LEU A 549 23.78 22.76 -10.06
N ILE A 550 23.56 21.58 -10.63
CA ILE A 550 22.56 20.61 -10.19
C ILE A 550 23.27 19.32 -9.79
N PHE A 551 22.86 18.68 -8.70
CA PHE A 551 23.39 17.37 -8.28
C PHE A 551 22.35 16.58 -7.49
N SER A 552 22.52 15.25 -7.40
CA SER A 552 21.66 14.39 -6.58
C SER A 552 22.40 13.84 -5.36
N ILE A 553 21.64 13.50 -4.31
CA ILE A 553 22.14 12.85 -3.09
C ILE A 553 21.24 11.65 -2.79
N ASP A 554 21.78 10.45 -2.95
CA ASP A 554 21.01 9.20 -2.95
C ASP A 554 21.63 8.13 -2.03
N PRO A 555 20.89 7.05 -1.70
CA PRO A 555 21.49 5.88 -1.07
C PRO A 555 22.56 5.23 -1.95
N GLN A 556 23.55 4.60 -1.34
CA GLN A 556 24.52 3.80 -2.07
C GLN A 556 23.83 2.71 -2.92
N GLY A 557 24.21 2.60 -4.19
CA GLY A 557 23.63 1.64 -5.13
C GLY A 557 22.27 2.05 -5.73
N CYS A 558 21.78 3.27 -5.48
CA CYS A 558 20.57 3.80 -6.11
C CYS A 558 20.68 3.75 -7.65
N GLN A 559 19.64 3.29 -8.34
CA GLN A 559 19.60 3.22 -9.82
C GLN A 559 18.52 4.15 -10.41
N ASP A 560 17.53 4.50 -9.60
CA ASP A 560 16.32 5.27 -9.88
C ASP A 560 16.39 6.63 -9.18
N VAL A 561 17.19 7.55 -9.74
CA VAL A 561 17.38 8.90 -9.20
C VAL A 561 16.18 9.76 -9.61
N ASP A 562 15.24 9.94 -8.68
CA ASP A 562 14.02 10.74 -8.87
C ASP A 562 14.29 12.24 -8.78
N ASP A 563 15.15 12.67 -7.86
CA ASP A 563 15.34 14.06 -7.48
C ASP A 563 16.78 14.56 -7.61
N ALA A 564 16.91 15.84 -7.93
CA ALA A 564 18.15 16.59 -7.92
C ALA A 564 17.91 17.99 -7.36
N LEU A 565 18.96 18.59 -6.80
CA LEU A 565 18.92 19.83 -6.05
C LEU A 565 19.83 20.87 -6.69
N SER A 566 19.45 22.15 -6.57
CA SER A 566 20.32 23.28 -6.86
C SER A 566 20.12 24.41 -5.87
N VAL A 567 21.18 25.19 -5.65
CA VAL A 567 21.12 26.40 -4.84
C VAL A 567 22.12 27.42 -5.37
N ARG A 568 21.72 28.68 -5.46
CA ARG A 568 22.61 29.79 -5.83
C ARG A 568 22.15 31.11 -5.25
N TRP A 569 23.10 32.01 -5.03
CA TRP A 569 22.81 33.41 -4.72
C TRP A 569 22.27 34.13 -5.96
N LEU A 570 21.33 35.03 -5.73
CA LEU A 570 20.83 36.00 -6.71
C LEU A 570 21.23 37.41 -6.28
N ASP A 571 20.97 38.39 -7.15
CA ASP A 571 21.16 39.79 -6.80
C ASP A 571 20.35 40.17 -5.54
N PRO A 572 20.96 40.87 -4.56
CA PRO A 572 20.29 41.29 -3.34
C PRO A 572 19.04 42.15 -3.62
N ILE A 573 18.10 42.10 -2.68
CA ILE A 573 16.86 42.88 -2.75
C ILE A 573 17.01 44.09 -1.84
N VAL A 574 16.60 45.25 -2.33
CA VAL A 574 16.51 46.48 -1.54
C VAL A 574 15.05 46.68 -1.17
N HIS A 575 14.75 46.67 0.13
CA HIS A 575 13.41 46.90 0.66
C HIS A 575 13.08 48.40 0.75
N GLU A 576 11.79 48.72 0.89
CA GLU A 576 11.30 50.12 0.96
C GLU A 576 11.88 50.90 2.13
N ASP A 577 12.30 50.21 3.20
CA ASP A 577 12.94 50.78 4.38
C ASP A 577 14.45 51.06 4.19
N GLY A 578 14.99 50.79 2.99
CA GLY A 578 16.40 50.97 2.64
C GLY A 578 17.31 49.83 3.10
N THR A 579 16.79 48.79 3.73
CA THR A 579 17.57 47.60 4.09
C THR A 579 17.84 46.73 2.85
N THR A 580 19.03 46.13 2.79
CA THR A 580 19.42 45.22 1.70
C THR A 580 19.47 43.80 2.22
N HIS A 581 18.60 42.94 1.68
CA HIS A 581 18.53 41.53 2.05
C HIS A 581 19.15 40.66 0.96
N ARG A 582 19.78 39.56 1.40
CA ARG A 582 20.35 38.55 0.51
C ARG A 582 19.22 37.76 -0.13
N ARG A 583 19.34 37.51 -1.43
CA ARG A 583 18.36 36.72 -2.20
C ARG A 583 18.99 35.40 -2.64
N LEU A 584 18.23 34.32 -2.46
CA LEU A 584 18.64 32.97 -2.80
C LEU A 584 17.66 32.37 -3.81
N GLN A 585 18.17 31.59 -4.77
CA GLN A 585 17.36 30.66 -5.54
C GLN A 585 17.61 29.23 -5.06
N LEU A 586 16.54 28.55 -4.65
CA LEU A 586 16.52 27.12 -4.33
C LEU A 586 15.78 26.37 -5.43
N GLY A 587 16.34 25.28 -5.93
CA GLY A 587 15.72 24.44 -6.95
C GLY A 587 15.58 22.99 -6.51
N VAL A 588 14.40 22.43 -6.72
CA VAL A 588 14.13 20.98 -6.65
C VAL A 588 13.69 20.52 -8.04
N HIS A 589 14.41 19.56 -8.60
CA HIS A 589 14.24 19.06 -9.96
C HIS A 589 13.87 17.58 -9.91
N ILE A 590 12.70 17.23 -10.42
CA ILE A 590 12.17 15.87 -10.35
C ILE A 590 12.08 15.26 -11.74
N ALA A 591 12.42 13.98 -11.89
CA ALA A 591 12.32 13.24 -13.16
C ALA A 591 10.97 13.43 -13.87
N ASP A 592 10.97 13.82 -15.15
CA ASP A 592 9.74 14.00 -15.95
C ASP A 592 9.26 12.68 -16.56
N VAL A 593 8.77 11.77 -15.71
CA VAL A 593 8.21 10.48 -16.14
C VAL A 593 6.99 10.68 -17.06
N THR A 594 6.21 11.73 -16.83
CA THR A 594 4.96 12.00 -17.57
C THR A 594 5.17 12.34 -19.04
N TYR A 595 6.39 12.71 -19.43
CA TYR A 595 6.78 12.84 -20.84
C TYR A 595 6.82 11.48 -21.56
N PHE A 596 7.34 10.44 -20.89
CA PHE A 596 7.54 9.13 -21.50
C PHE A 596 6.32 8.21 -21.38
N VAL A 597 5.44 8.45 -20.39
CA VAL A 597 4.28 7.59 -20.10
C VAL A 597 2.97 8.32 -20.42
N PRO A 598 2.38 8.07 -21.61
CA PRO A 598 1.14 8.73 -22.04
C PRO A 598 -0.05 8.31 -21.17
N VAL A 599 -1.02 9.21 -21.01
CA VAL A 599 -2.25 8.95 -20.24
C VAL A 599 -3.04 7.84 -20.92
N GLY A 600 -3.42 6.81 -20.16
CA GLY A 600 -4.19 5.68 -20.69
C GLY A 600 -3.38 4.68 -21.53
N GLY A 601 -2.06 4.84 -21.64
CA GLY A 601 -1.16 3.85 -22.25
C GLY A 601 -1.06 2.54 -21.46
N PHE A 602 -0.44 1.51 -22.03
CA PHE A 602 -0.27 0.22 -21.36
C PHE A 602 0.67 0.32 -20.17
N VAL A 603 1.73 1.13 -20.29
CA VAL A 603 2.65 1.42 -19.17
C VAL A 603 1.94 2.21 -18.07
N ASP A 604 1.07 3.17 -18.42
CA ASP A 604 0.25 3.93 -17.45
C ASP A 604 -0.71 3.04 -16.67
N ALA A 605 -1.41 2.13 -17.37
CA ALA A 605 -2.32 1.18 -16.75
C ALA A 605 -1.60 0.24 -15.78
N GLU A 606 -0.40 -0.24 -16.13
CA GLU A 606 0.41 -1.08 -15.26
C GLU A 606 0.98 -0.30 -14.06
N ALA A 607 1.44 0.94 -14.27
CA ALA A 607 1.89 1.82 -13.20
C ALA A 607 0.77 2.12 -12.20
N ARG A 608 -0.46 2.37 -12.70
CA ARG A 608 -1.66 2.50 -11.87
C ARG A 608 -1.98 1.23 -11.09
N ARG A 609 -1.89 0.06 -11.74
CA ARG A 609 -2.12 -1.25 -11.13
C ARG A 609 -1.15 -1.50 -9.97
N ARG A 610 0.15 -1.26 -10.18
CA ARG A 610 1.20 -1.41 -9.15
C ARG A 610 1.14 -0.32 -8.08
N SER A 611 0.80 0.92 -8.46
CA SER A 611 0.74 2.14 -7.65
C SER A 611 2.05 2.60 -6.99
N THR A 612 2.90 1.68 -6.53
CA THR A 612 4.18 1.94 -5.90
C THR A 612 5.19 0.85 -6.23
N SER A 613 6.48 1.17 -6.28
CA SER A 613 7.55 0.16 -6.25
C SER A 613 7.59 -0.54 -4.88
N ILE A 614 7.95 -1.82 -4.86
CA ILE A 614 8.03 -2.65 -3.65
C ILE A 614 9.51 -2.89 -3.34
N TYR A 615 9.95 -2.52 -2.14
CA TYR A 615 11.33 -2.71 -1.68
C TYR A 615 11.40 -3.87 -0.69
N LEU A 616 12.24 -4.86 -0.99
CA LEU A 616 12.56 -5.99 -0.14
C LEU A 616 13.99 -5.85 0.39
N ALA A 617 14.41 -6.77 1.27
CA ALA A 617 15.75 -6.73 1.85
C ALA A 617 16.87 -7.08 0.85
N ASP A 618 16.63 -7.92 -0.15
CA ASP A 618 17.60 -8.29 -1.20
C ASP A 618 17.37 -7.53 -2.52
N ARG A 619 16.11 -7.32 -2.90
CA ARG A 619 15.74 -6.78 -4.22
C ARG A 619 14.62 -5.75 -4.15
N ARG A 620 14.23 -5.26 -5.33
CA ARG A 620 13.05 -4.40 -5.50
C ARG A 620 12.23 -4.83 -6.72
N TYR A 621 10.96 -4.46 -6.71
CA TYR A 621 10.08 -4.61 -7.85
C TYR A 621 9.58 -3.24 -8.28
N ASP A 622 10.00 -2.83 -9.48
CA ASP A 622 9.76 -1.49 -9.99
C ASP A 622 8.30 -1.30 -10.43
N MET A 623 7.76 -0.10 -10.19
CA MET A 623 6.48 0.33 -10.74
C MET A 623 6.53 0.47 -12.27
N LEU A 624 7.66 0.95 -12.80
CA LEU A 624 7.90 1.21 -14.22
C LEU A 624 8.94 0.24 -14.80
N PRO A 625 8.95 0.00 -16.12
CA PRO A 625 10.00 -0.79 -16.75
C PRO A 625 11.40 -0.24 -16.50
N GLY A 626 12.39 -1.14 -16.37
CA GLY A 626 13.80 -0.79 -16.10
C GLY A 626 14.39 0.25 -17.07
N LEU A 627 13.90 0.28 -18.31
CA LEU A 627 14.26 1.28 -19.32
C LEU A 627 13.94 2.72 -18.88
N LEU A 628 12.80 2.91 -18.20
CA LEU A 628 12.37 4.19 -17.67
C LEU A 628 13.00 4.46 -16.31
N SER A 629 12.88 3.51 -15.38
CA SER A 629 13.30 3.69 -13.99
C SER A 629 14.81 3.81 -13.83
N GLY A 630 15.59 2.97 -14.51
CA GLY A 630 17.04 2.90 -14.36
C GLY A 630 17.83 3.76 -15.33
N ASP A 631 17.21 4.35 -16.36
CA ASP A 631 17.94 5.06 -17.42
C ASP A 631 17.27 6.36 -17.89
N LEU A 632 16.15 6.28 -18.62
CA LEU A 632 15.59 7.45 -19.32
C LEU A 632 15.10 8.56 -18.38
N CYS A 633 14.44 8.18 -17.29
CA CYS A 633 13.90 9.14 -16.31
C CYS A 633 14.92 9.47 -15.21
N SER A 634 15.79 8.50 -14.87
CA SER A 634 16.78 8.66 -13.81
C SER A 634 17.73 9.81 -14.11
N LEU A 635 17.88 10.73 -13.15
CA LEU A 635 18.64 11.98 -13.26
C LEU A 635 20.16 11.74 -13.10
N TRP A 636 20.71 10.86 -13.93
CA TRP A 636 22.13 10.51 -13.95
C TRP A 636 23.04 11.73 -14.16
N SER A 637 24.19 11.69 -13.51
CA SER A 637 25.23 12.69 -13.67
C SER A 637 25.84 12.64 -15.07
N GLY A 638 26.23 13.80 -15.59
CA GLY A 638 26.88 13.92 -16.89
C GLY A 638 25.98 13.56 -18.09
N VAL A 639 24.66 13.50 -17.92
CA VAL A 639 23.73 13.26 -19.03
C VAL A 639 22.56 14.23 -18.99
N ASP A 640 22.11 14.66 -20.16
CA ASP A 640 20.97 15.57 -20.28
C ASP A 640 19.67 14.80 -20.05
N ARG A 641 18.80 15.36 -19.20
CA ARG A 641 17.55 14.73 -18.76
C ARG A 641 16.43 15.75 -18.67
N TYR A 642 15.20 15.26 -18.86
CA TYR A 642 13.98 16.03 -18.64
C TYR A 642 13.59 16.00 -17.16
N ALA A 643 13.22 17.16 -16.63
CA ALA A 643 12.72 17.29 -15.28
C ALA A 643 11.48 18.19 -15.23
N VAL A 644 10.68 18.01 -14.19
CA VAL A 644 9.69 18.96 -13.71
C VAL A 644 10.29 19.62 -12.47
N SER A 645 10.52 20.92 -12.54
CA SER A 645 11.24 21.66 -11.50
C SER A 645 10.32 22.62 -10.76
N VAL A 646 10.66 22.83 -9.49
CA VAL A 646 10.15 23.92 -8.66
C VAL A 646 11.33 24.78 -8.23
N LEU A 647 11.27 26.06 -8.53
CA LEU A 647 12.31 27.02 -8.21
C LEU A 647 11.72 28.09 -7.29
N TRP A 648 12.31 28.27 -6.12
CA TRP A 648 11.93 29.31 -5.17
C TRP A 648 12.97 30.41 -5.16
N GLU A 649 12.49 31.64 -5.14
CA GLU A 649 13.30 32.79 -4.75
C GLU A 649 12.98 33.12 -3.31
N ILE A 650 14.00 33.10 -2.46
CA ILE A 650 13.88 33.21 -1.02
C ILE A 650 14.68 34.44 -0.57
N ASP A 651 14.05 35.32 0.19
CA ASP A 651 14.77 36.29 1.00
C ASP A 651 15.48 35.50 2.10
N PHE A 652 16.81 35.48 2.08
CA PHE A 652 17.59 34.62 2.97
C PHE A 652 17.62 35.14 4.41
N ASP A 653 17.47 36.45 4.62
CA ASP A 653 17.54 37.04 5.96
C ASP A 653 16.19 36.87 6.69
N THR A 654 15.08 36.96 5.95
CA THR A 654 13.75 36.69 6.52
C THR A 654 13.28 35.25 6.29
N PHE A 655 13.88 34.49 5.38
CA PHE A 655 13.40 33.19 4.89
C PHE A 655 11.97 33.24 4.33
N GLU A 656 11.56 34.37 3.74
CA GLU A 656 10.27 34.47 3.04
C GLU A 656 10.40 34.01 1.59
N VAL A 657 9.39 33.28 1.14
CA VAL A 657 9.30 32.87 -0.27
C VAL A 657 8.74 34.05 -1.05
N LEU A 658 9.57 34.64 -1.90
CA LEU A 658 9.25 35.84 -2.67
C LEU A 658 8.53 35.48 -3.97
N ASN A 659 9.02 34.45 -4.64
CA ASN A 659 8.50 34.00 -5.92
C ASN A 659 8.70 32.49 -6.08
N ILE A 660 7.83 31.86 -6.87
CA ILE A 660 7.88 30.44 -7.16
C ILE A 660 7.63 30.22 -8.64
N TRP A 661 8.52 29.47 -9.27
CA TRP A 661 8.35 29.03 -10.64
C TRP A 661 8.18 27.51 -10.67
N TYR A 662 7.20 27.04 -11.44
CA TYR A 662 6.94 25.62 -11.69
C TYR A 662 7.00 25.37 -13.19
N GLY A 663 7.58 24.26 -13.63
CA GLY A 663 7.49 23.89 -15.04
C GLY A 663 8.48 22.83 -15.47
N ARG A 664 8.42 22.49 -16.76
CA ARG A 664 9.33 21.55 -17.40
C ARG A 664 10.69 22.21 -17.69
N THR A 665 11.75 21.52 -17.33
CA THR A 665 13.14 21.93 -17.56
C THR A 665 13.90 20.86 -18.34
N VAL A 666 15.03 21.27 -18.93
CA VAL A 666 16.11 20.37 -19.31
C VAL A 666 17.27 20.62 -18.36
N ILE A 667 17.78 19.55 -17.75
CA ILE A 667 18.85 19.62 -16.77
C ILE A 667 19.98 18.69 -17.15
N ARG A 668 21.15 18.92 -16.55
CA ARG A 668 22.29 18.02 -16.57
C ARG A 668 22.88 18.00 -15.16
N SER A 669 22.64 16.89 -14.45
CA SER A 669 23.21 16.72 -13.11
C SER A 669 24.74 16.65 -13.23
N SER A 670 25.45 17.45 -12.44
CA SER A 670 26.91 17.48 -12.43
C SER A 670 27.50 16.33 -11.63
N TYR A 671 26.84 15.95 -10.53
CA TYR A 671 27.32 14.94 -9.58
C TYR A 671 26.19 14.05 -9.09
N LYS A 672 26.48 12.76 -8.92
CA LYS A 672 25.62 11.83 -8.19
C LYS A 672 26.33 11.41 -6.90
N LEU A 673 25.89 11.96 -5.78
CA LEU A 673 26.53 11.74 -4.48
C LEU A 673 25.78 10.68 -3.66
N THR A 674 26.50 9.97 -2.80
CA THR A 674 25.86 9.20 -1.72
C THR A 674 25.65 10.08 -0.48
N TYR A 675 24.72 9.71 0.39
CA TYR A 675 24.52 10.39 1.67
C TYR A 675 25.81 10.49 2.50
N GLU A 676 26.60 9.41 2.55
CA GLU A 676 27.86 9.36 3.29
C GLU A 676 28.90 10.30 2.68
N VAL A 677 28.98 10.38 1.36
CA VAL A 677 29.91 11.29 0.67
C VAL A 677 29.50 12.75 0.89
N ALA A 678 28.22 13.08 0.74
CA ALA A 678 27.71 14.42 0.99
C ALA A 678 27.92 14.85 2.46
N GLN A 679 27.71 13.94 3.41
CA GLN A 679 27.99 14.17 4.83
C GLN A 679 29.48 14.43 5.07
N ARG A 680 30.36 13.60 4.48
CA ARG A 680 31.81 13.82 4.52
C ARG A 680 32.25 15.09 3.82
N ILE A 681 31.49 15.70 2.92
CA ILE A 681 31.81 17.03 2.39
C ILE A 681 31.40 18.09 3.41
N TYR A 682 30.22 17.95 4.02
CA TYR A 682 29.67 18.89 4.99
C TYR A 682 30.45 18.99 6.32
N ASP A 683 30.88 17.86 6.89
CA ASP A 683 31.43 17.81 8.24
C ASP A 683 32.66 18.74 8.45
N PRO A 684 32.99 19.15 9.68
CA PRO A 684 34.28 19.78 9.94
C PRO A 684 35.45 18.78 9.75
N PRO A 685 36.69 19.25 9.51
CA PRO A 685 37.87 18.39 9.50
C PRO A 685 38.13 17.78 10.90
N GLU A 686 38.59 16.52 10.95
CA GLU A 686 38.87 15.82 12.21
C GLU A 686 40.00 16.48 13.02
N THR A 687 39.81 16.58 14.33
CA THR A 687 40.72 17.26 15.28
C THR A 687 42.12 16.63 15.34
N SER A 688 42.25 15.34 15.00
CA SER A 688 43.52 14.58 14.99
C SER A 688 44.48 14.97 13.87
N VAL A 689 43.99 15.65 12.82
CA VAL A 689 44.79 16.09 11.66
C VAL A 689 45.02 17.63 11.68
N ALA A 690 44.43 18.33 12.65
CA ALA A 690 44.39 19.80 12.73
C ALA A 690 45.77 20.49 12.77
N GLY A 691 46.81 19.79 13.23
CA GLY A 691 48.15 20.38 13.41
C GLY A 691 48.88 20.79 12.11
N ASN A 692 48.49 20.28 10.94
CA ASN A 692 49.13 20.58 9.64
C ASN A 692 48.16 21.12 8.57
N LEU A 693 46.87 21.32 8.89
CA LEU A 693 45.82 21.66 7.91
C LEU A 693 45.76 23.15 7.54
N GLU A 694 46.34 24.05 8.34
CA GLU A 694 46.35 25.50 8.06
C GLU A 694 47.24 25.88 6.86
N LEU A 695 48.17 25.02 6.47
CA LEU A 695 49.08 25.23 5.32
C LEU A 695 48.43 24.91 3.96
N PHE A 696 47.27 24.25 3.94
CA PHE A 696 46.61 23.80 2.71
C PHE A 696 45.47 24.75 2.29
N SER A 697 45.29 24.91 0.97
CA SER A 697 44.13 25.62 0.43
C SER A 697 42.81 24.91 0.83
N PRO A 698 41.66 25.61 0.88
CA PRO A 698 40.38 24.98 1.26
C PRO A 698 40.06 23.71 0.48
N GLY A 699 40.28 23.73 -0.85
CA GLY A 699 40.10 22.56 -1.69
C GLY A 699 41.06 21.42 -1.35
N GLU A 700 42.33 21.70 -0.99
CA GLU A 700 43.30 20.66 -0.64
C GLU A 700 42.99 20.01 0.71
N ARG A 701 42.43 20.78 1.66
CA ARG A 701 41.92 20.23 2.92
C ARG A 701 40.76 19.28 2.67
N LEU A 702 39.82 19.67 1.81
CA LEU A 702 38.68 18.83 1.45
C LEU A 702 39.12 17.57 0.69
N LEU A 703 40.09 17.71 -0.23
CA LEU A 703 40.70 16.58 -0.92
C LEU A 703 41.35 15.59 0.05
N GLN A 704 42.08 16.07 1.07
CA GLN A 704 42.67 15.22 2.09
C GLN A 704 41.60 14.52 2.93
N LYS A 705 40.53 15.24 3.29
CA LYS A 705 39.37 14.69 4.02
C LYS A 705 38.67 13.56 3.26
N LEU A 706 38.64 13.64 1.93
CA LEU A 706 38.04 12.63 1.05
C LEU A 706 39.02 11.50 0.66
N GLY A 707 40.20 11.42 1.30
CA GLY A 707 41.16 10.34 1.10
C GLY A 707 42.14 10.56 -0.07
N GLY A 708 42.28 11.80 -0.55
CA GLY A 708 43.15 12.17 -1.64
C GLY A 708 42.58 11.88 -3.03
N ILE A 709 43.37 12.13 -4.08
CA ILE A 709 42.91 12.12 -5.49
C ILE A 709 42.34 10.75 -5.91
N LYS A 710 43.00 9.65 -5.51
CA LYS A 710 42.58 8.30 -5.90
C LYS A 710 41.20 7.96 -5.33
N GLN A 711 41.04 8.12 -4.02
CA GLN A 711 39.79 7.81 -3.33
C GLN A 711 38.66 8.76 -3.73
N LEU A 712 38.97 10.04 -3.97
CA LEU A 712 38.01 10.99 -4.51
C LEU A 712 37.43 10.52 -5.85
N GLY A 713 38.28 10.03 -6.77
CA GLY A 713 37.83 9.52 -8.07
C GLY A 713 36.98 8.25 -7.98
N GLU A 714 37.00 7.54 -6.86
CA GLU A 714 36.10 6.40 -6.57
C GLU A 714 34.78 6.88 -5.95
N LEU A 715 34.83 7.90 -5.08
CA LEU A 715 33.66 8.46 -4.40
C LEU A 715 32.83 9.38 -5.30
N ILE A 716 33.48 10.16 -6.17
CA ILE A 716 32.87 11.11 -7.12
C ILE A 716 33.54 10.89 -8.49
N PRO A 717 33.08 9.88 -9.26
CA PRO A 717 33.68 9.51 -10.54
C PRO A 717 33.80 10.67 -11.54
N GLU A 718 32.89 11.64 -11.47
CA GLU A 718 32.84 12.81 -12.36
C GLU A 718 34.04 13.74 -12.20
N LEU A 719 34.78 13.65 -11.09
CA LEU A 719 35.98 14.45 -10.83
C LEU A 719 37.28 13.75 -11.24
N LYS A 720 37.25 12.46 -11.58
CA LYS A 720 38.43 11.61 -11.74
C LYS A 720 39.42 12.09 -12.81
N ASP A 721 38.92 12.59 -13.94
CA ASP A 721 39.73 12.93 -15.12
C ASP A 721 40.04 14.45 -15.22
N LEU A 722 39.71 15.22 -14.20
CA LEU A 722 39.97 16.67 -14.17
C LEU A 722 41.42 16.98 -13.76
N SER A 723 41.95 18.10 -14.24
CA SER A 723 43.22 18.64 -13.72
C SER A 723 43.07 18.99 -12.23
N LYS A 724 44.15 18.88 -11.45
CA LYS A 724 44.13 19.14 -10.00
C LYS A 724 43.49 20.49 -9.68
N ASP A 725 43.88 21.55 -10.38
CA ASP A 725 43.34 22.90 -10.11
C ASP A 725 41.84 23.00 -10.36
N ARG A 726 41.34 22.40 -11.46
CA ARG A 726 39.91 22.41 -11.79
C ARG A 726 39.11 21.54 -10.83
N MET A 727 39.64 20.38 -10.45
CA MET A 727 39.07 19.50 -9.43
C MET A 727 38.91 20.23 -8.09
N LEU A 728 39.93 20.95 -7.63
CA LEU A 728 39.87 21.72 -6.39
C LEU A 728 38.82 22.83 -6.45
N GLN A 729 38.69 23.53 -7.59
CA GLN A 729 37.66 24.56 -7.78
C GLN A 729 36.24 23.97 -7.72
N GLU A 730 36.01 22.85 -8.41
CA GLU A 730 34.71 22.18 -8.42
C GLU A 730 34.32 21.65 -7.04
N LEU A 731 35.29 21.09 -6.30
CA LEU A 731 35.10 20.66 -4.92
C LEU A 731 34.66 21.81 -3.99
N ILE A 732 35.31 22.98 -4.10
CA ILE A 732 34.96 24.16 -3.29
C ILE A 732 33.54 24.63 -3.60
N LYS A 733 33.15 24.66 -4.89
CA LYS A 733 31.78 25.01 -5.30
C LYS A 733 30.75 24.02 -4.75
N LEU A 734 31.06 22.73 -4.83
CA LEU A 734 30.19 21.66 -4.34
C LEU A 734 30.01 21.76 -2.81
N GLU A 735 31.11 21.92 -2.07
CA GLU A 735 31.08 22.12 -0.62
C GLU A 735 30.24 23.34 -0.21
N SER A 736 30.44 24.46 -0.89
CA SER A 736 29.69 25.70 -0.63
C SER A 736 28.19 25.50 -0.88
N SER A 737 27.83 24.78 -1.95
CA SER A 737 26.44 24.49 -2.29
C SER A 737 25.78 23.55 -1.28
N ILE A 738 26.49 22.49 -0.86
CA ILE A 738 25.98 21.56 0.16
C ILE A 738 25.77 22.29 1.50
N LYS A 739 26.72 23.11 1.95
CA LYS A 739 26.58 23.90 3.18
C LYS A 739 25.37 24.83 3.13
N LEU A 740 25.16 25.49 1.99
CA LEU A 740 24.02 26.39 1.80
C LEU A 740 22.68 25.63 1.77
N LEU A 741 22.63 24.44 1.16
CA LEU A 741 21.44 23.58 1.21
C LEU A 741 21.11 23.16 2.64
N VAL A 742 22.12 22.76 3.43
CA VAL A 742 21.92 22.37 4.84
C VAL A 742 21.41 23.54 5.67
N GLU A 743 21.98 24.73 5.50
CA GLU A 743 21.54 25.94 6.21
C GLU A 743 20.07 26.26 5.90
N VAL A 744 19.70 26.21 4.62
CA VAL A 744 18.31 26.45 4.19
C VAL A 744 17.36 25.39 4.74
N ALA A 745 17.71 24.11 4.59
CA ALA A 745 16.89 23.01 5.07
C ALA A 745 16.74 23.02 6.59
N SER A 746 17.80 23.33 7.34
CA SER A 746 17.76 23.42 8.81
C SER A 746 16.81 24.51 9.28
N THR A 747 16.81 25.69 8.64
CA THR A 747 15.88 26.77 8.99
C THR A 747 14.43 26.43 8.62
N ILE A 748 14.19 25.77 7.48
CA ILE A 748 12.84 25.29 7.11
C ILE A 748 12.36 24.24 8.13
N ARG A 749 13.23 23.29 8.50
CA ARG A 749 12.95 22.25 9.52
C ARG A 749 12.61 22.87 10.87
N ALA A 750 13.42 23.83 11.35
CA ALA A 750 13.19 24.52 12.61
C ALA A 750 11.82 25.23 12.64
N ARG A 751 11.41 25.87 11.54
CA ARG A 751 10.07 26.47 11.39
C ARG A 751 8.96 25.43 11.45
N ARG A 752 9.14 24.30 10.77
CA ARG A 752 8.15 23.21 10.76
C ARG A 752 7.99 22.59 12.14
N VAL A 753 9.10 22.29 12.84
CA VAL A 753 9.10 21.78 14.21
C VAL A 753 8.47 22.79 15.18
N ALA A 754 8.80 24.07 15.06
CA ALA A 754 8.15 25.12 15.85
C ALA A 754 6.63 25.18 15.64
N ARG A 755 6.12 24.81 14.46
CA ARG A 755 4.68 24.70 14.17
C ARG A 755 4.04 23.39 14.64
N GLY A 756 4.83 22.48 15.21
CA GLY A 756 4.39 21.19 15.72
C GLY A 756 4.66 20.00 14.80
N GLY A 757 5.61 20.14 13.87
CA GLY A 757 6.08 19.02 13.05
C GLY A 757 6.77 17.99 13.93
N LEU A 758 6.35 16.73 13.82
CA LEU A 758 6.85 15.63 14.63
C LEU A 758 8.05 14.97 13.94
N GLU A 759 9.13 14.77 14.70
CA GLU A 759 10.30 13.99 14.29
C GLU A 759 10.26 12.65 15.00
N LEU A 760 9.63 11.69 14.35
CA LEU A 760 9.46 10.35 14.90
C LEU A 760 10.55 9.45 14.34
N ASP A 761 11.32 8.84 15.24
CA ASP A 761 12.37 7.90 14.86
C ASP A 761 11.79 6.47 14.70
N SER A 762 12.35 5.75 13.74
CA SER A 762 12.13 4.31 13.59
C SER A 762 13.48 3.64 13.31
N ILE A 763 13.79 2.60 14.10
CA ILE A 763 15.02 1.82 13.92
C ILE A 763 14.94 1.07 12.59
N GLU A 764 15.58 1.62 11.56
CA GLU A 764 15.73 0.94 10.28
C GLU A 764 16.98 0.05 10.29
N ILE A 765 16.84 -1.20 9.86
CA ILE A 765 17.93 -2.15 9.76
C ILE A 765 18.31 -2.32 8.30
N SER A 766 19.62 -2.36 8.03
CA SER A 766 20.17 -2.76 6.74
C SER A 766 20.85 -4.12 6.85
N VAL A 767 20.61 -4.96 5.85
CA VAL A 767 21.26 -6.26 5.71
C VAL A 767 22.60 -6.05 4.98
N ARG A 768 23.68 -6.57 5.53
CA ARG A 768 24.99 -6.64 4.87
C ARG A 768 25.16 -8.01 4.22
N PHE A 769 25.37 -7.99 2.92
CA PHE A 769 25.61 -9.17 2.09
C PHE A 769 27.09 -9.28 1.77
N ALA A 770 27.57 -10.51 1.59
CA ALA A 770 28.94 -10.77 1.15
C ALA A 770 29.27 -10.06 -0.18
N ASP A 771 28.31 -10.02 -1.13
CA ASP A 771 28.37 -9.12 -2.27
C ASP A 771 27.42 -7.93 -2.08
N ALA A 772 27.99 -6.79 -1.71
CA ALA A 772 27.25 -5.55 -1.49
C ALA A 772 26.61 -4.97 -2.76
N GLN A 773 27.16 -5.23 -3.95
CA GLN A 773 26.63 -4.68 -5.21
C GLN A 773 25.42 -5.44 -5.69
N THR A 774 25.49 -6.77 -5.69
CA THR A 774 24.37 -7.62 -6.13
C THR A 774 23.39 -7.96 -5.01
N ARG A 775 23.71 -7.60 -3.76
CA ARG A 775 22.94 -7.93 -2.55
C ARG A 775 22.66 -9.43 -2.45
N SER A 776 23.70 -10.23 -2.68
CA SER A 776 23.62 -11.68 -2.76
C SER A 776 24.72 -12.38 -1.95
N GLY A 777 24.58 -13.70 -1.81
CA GLY A 777 25.49 -14.52 -1.02
C GLY A 777 25.15 -14.52 0.48
N ASP A 778 26.15 -14.86 1.29
CA ASP A 778 25.97 -15.02 2.73
C ASP A 778 25.64 -13.69 3.43
N LEU A 779 24.84 -13.79 4.50
CA LEU A 779 24.46 -12.66 5.34
C LEU A 779 25.55 -12.41 6.39
N GLU A 780 26.31 -11.33 6.20
CA GLU A 780 27.46 -11.01 7.05
C GLU A 780 27.02 -10.40 8.39
N ASP A 781 26.13 -9.41 8.35
CA ASP A 781 25.67 -8.67 9.53
C ASP A 781 24.34 -7.95 9.29
N LEU A 782 23.70 -7.55 10.40
CA LEU A 782 22.49 -6.72 10.43
C LEU A 782 22.83 -5.44 11.19
N VAL A 783 22.79 -4.31 10.49
CA VAL A 783 23.29 -3.04 11.04
C VAL A 783 22.19 -1.99 11.03
N PRO A 784 21.94 -1.32 12.18
CA PRO A 784 21.07 -0.15 12.21
C PRO A 784 21.59 0.94 11.27
N LYS A 785 20.70 1.52 10.47
CA LYS A 785 21.04 2.67 9.65
C LYS A 785 21.32 3.87 10.55
N GLU A 786 22.42 4.55 10.27
CA GLU A 786 22.76 5.80 10.95
C GLU A 786 22.01 6.96 10.30
N GLN A 787 21.39 7.81 11.11
CA GLN A 787 20.68 8.98 10.63
C GLN A 787 21.64 10.15 10.46
N LEU A 788 22.15 10.33 9.24
CA LEU A 788 23.00 11.46 8.85
C LEU A 788 22.18 12.75 8.62
N GLU A 789 22.78 13.93 8.82
CA GLU A 789 22.16 15.25 8.56
C GLU A 789 21.72 15.41 7.09
N MET A 790 22.47 14.83 6.16
CA MET A 790 22.09 14.82 4.73
C MET A 790 20.71 14.18 4.48
N HIS A 791 20.35 13.13 5.21
CA HIS A 791 19.01 12.51 5.08
C HIS A 791 17.92 13.52 5.45
N GLY A 792 18.12 14.24 6.57
CA GLY A 792 17.19 15.28 7.01
C GLY A 792 17.14 16.45 6.03
N THR A 793 18.28 16.85 5.45
CA THR A 793 18.38 17.96 4.50
C THR A 793 17.56 17.67 3.24
N VAL A 794 17.78 16.51 2.61
CA VAL A 794 17.01 16.09 1.43
C VAL A 794 15.53 15.95 1.78
N ALA A 795 15.20 15.29 2.90
CA ALA A 795 13.81 15.10 3.32
C ALA A 795 13.05 16.42 3.48
N GLU A 796 13.66 17.43 4.12
CA GLU A 796 13.01 18.73 4.33
C GLU A 796 12.75 19.47 3.03
N LEU A 797 13.72 19.47 2.09
CA LEU A 797 13.56 20.09 0.78
C LEU A 797 12.46 19.39 -0.05
N MET A 798 12.35 18.07 0.05
CA MET A 798 11.26 17.32 -0.57
C MET A 798 9.91 17.64 0.07
N ILE A 799 9.82 17.73 1.40
CA ILE A 799 8.60 18.15 2.11
C ILE A 799 8.16 19.55 1.66
N PHE A 800 9.12 20.46 1.53
CA PHE A 800 8.88 21.83 1.06
C PHE A 800 8.34 21.87 -0.37
N ALA A 801 8.94 21.10 -1.29
CA ALA A 801 8.47 20.95 -2.67
C ALA A 801 7.03 20.43 -2.73
N ASN A 802 6.77 19.33 -2.02
CA ASN A 802 5.48 18.68 -1.93
C ASN A 802 4.37 19.62 -1.40
N HIS A 803 4.69 20.43 -0.38
CA HIS A 803 3.76 21.41 0.19
C HIS A 803 3.33 22.47 -0.85
N TRP A 804 4.30 23.06 -1.54
CA TRP A 804 4.03 24.12 -2.51
C TRP A 804 3.33 23.62 -3.78
N VAL A 805 3.67 22.42 -4.24
CA VAL A 805 2.95 21.79 -5.36
C VAL A 805 1.51 21.48 -4.98
N ALA A 806 1.26 20.96 -3.76
CA ALA A 806 -0.09 20.71 -3.27
C ALA A 806 -0.96 21.98 -3.29
N ARG A 807 -0.39 23.12 -2.87
CA ARG A 807 -1.07 24.43 -2.92
C ARG A 807 -1.42 24.81 -4.35
N ARG A 808 -0.46 24.73 -5.27
CA ARG A 808 -0.66 25.15 -6.66
C ARG A 808 -1.70 24.30 -7.39
N CYS A 809 -1.65 22.98 -7.25
CA CYS A 809 -2.64 22.09 -7.85
C CYS A 809 -4.06 22.41 -7.35
N LEU A 810 -4.21 22.59 -6.04
CA LEU A 810 -5.50 22.81 -5.39
C LEU A 810 -6.10 24.19 -5.64
N GLU A 811 -5.25 25.20 -5.86
CA GLU A 811 -5.66 26.55 -6.27
C GLU A 811 -6.34 26.53 -7.64
N VAL A 812 -5.76 25.80 -8.60
CA VAL A 812 -6.26 25.76 -9.98
C VAL A 812 -7.35 24.70 -10.17
N TYR A 813 -7.21 23.53 -9.55
CA TYR A 813 -8.14 22.41 -9.64
C TYR A 813 -8.61 21.96 -8.24
N PRO A 814 -9.58 22.67 -7.64
CA PRO A 814 -10.02 22.41 -6.27
C PRO A 814 -10.71 21.05 -6.08
N ASP A 815 -11.37 20.53 -7.11
CA ASP A 815 -12.17 19.29 -7.09
C ASP A 815 -11.45 18.07 -7.71
N ARG A 816 -10.34 18.29 -8.43
CA ARG A 816 -9.59 17.24 -9.16
C ARG A 816 -8.15 17.06 -8.73
N SER A 817 -7.79 17.58 -7.55
CA SER A 817 -6.44 17.46 -7.01
C SER A 817 -6.27 16.17 -6.20
N CYS A 818 -5.17 15.46 -6.44
CA CYS A 818 -4.73 14.34 -5.62
C CYS A 818 -3.85 14.86 -4.48
N LEU A 819 -4.33 14.77 -3.24
CA LEU A 819 -3.61 15.21 -2.05
C LEU A 819 -3.36 14.06 -1.09
N ARG A 820 -2.48 14.29 -0.10
CA ARG A 820 -2.16 13.32 0.97
C ARG A 820 -2.34 13.98 2.33
N ARG A 821 -3.23 13.42 3.15
CA ARG A 821 -3.53 13.90 4.51
C ARG A 821 -3.03 12.91 5.57
N HIS A 822 -2.82 13.40 6.77
CA HIS A 822 -2.57 12.57 7.95
C HIS A 822 -3.53 13.01 9.05
N PRO A 823 -4.62 12.25 9.29
CA PRO A 823 -5.61 12.57 10.32
C PRO A 823 -4.99 12.63 11.73
N PRO A 824 -5.57 13.42 12.65
CA PRO A 824 -5.15 13.38 14.04
C PRO A 824 -5.42 11.98 14.64
N PRO A 825 -4.52 11.45 15.48
CA PRO A 825 -4.73 10.15 16.11
C PRO A 825 -5.84 10.19 17.16
N ARG A 826 -6.42 9.02 17.44
CA ARG A 826 -7.45 8.90 18.48
C ARG A 826 -6.79 8.99 19.86
N PRO A 827 -7.35 9.74 20.82
CA PRO A 827 -6.78 9.87 22.17
C PRO A 827 -6.53 8.53 22.87
N GLU A 828 -7.41 7.56 22.64
CA GLU A 828 -7.32 6.18 23.16
C GLU A 828 -5.98 5.50 22.86
N PHE A 829 -5.36 5.78 21.71
CA PHE A 829 -4.09 5.18 21.31
C PHE A 829 -2.89 5.76 22.07
N PHE A 830 -3.06 6.94 22.67
CA PHE A 830 -2.01 7.59 23.45
C PHE A 830 -2.06 7.30 24.94
N GLU A 831 -3.14 6.73 25.47
CA GLU A 831 -3.26 6.47 26.91
C GLU A 831 -2.18 5.49 27.41
N GLU A 832 -1.89 4.43 26.65
CA GLU A 832 -0.77 3.52 26.96
C GLU A 832 0.58 4.25 26.91
N LEU A 833 0.79 5.13 25.92
CA LEU A 833 2.00 5.91 25.79
C LEU A 833 2.21 6.86 26.98
N LYS A 834 1.15 7.55 27.44
CA LYS A 834 1.20 8.44 28.61
C LYS A 834 1.58 7.67 29.88
N LEU A 835 0.97 6.50 30.09
CA LEU A 835 1.29 5.64 31.24
C LEU A 835 2.72 5.09 31.17
N CYS A 836 3.23 4.80 29.96
CA CYS A 836 4.63 4.42 29.77
C CYS A 836 5.56 5.60 30.11
N ALA A 837 5.30 6.80 29.60
CA ALA A 837 6.13 7.97 29.92
C ALA A 837 6.14 8.28 31.42
N ALA A 838 4.98 8.20 32.07
CA ALA A 838 4.83 8.43 33.51
C ALA A 838 5.65 7.45 34.37
N SER A 839 5.86 6.21 33.91
CA SER A 839 6.67 5.23 34.65
C SER A 839 8.15 5.64 34.75
N ARG A 840 8.61 6.57 33.91
CA ARG A 840 9.95 7.15 33.98
C ARG A 840 9.94 8.63 34.40
N GLY A 841 8.80 9.12 34.88
CA GLY A 841 8.63 10.48 35.39
C GLY A 841 8.37 11.54 34.31
N PHE A 842 8.10 11.13 33.07
CA PHE A 842 7.78 12.06 31.98
C PHE A 842 6.27 12.25 31.83
N SER A 843 5.85 13.46 31.50
CA SER A 843 4.46 13.79 31.18
C SER A 843 4.35 14.15 29.70
N LEU A 844 3.50 13.43 28.97
CA LEU A 844 3.25 13.67 27.55
C LEU A 844 1.92 14.38 27.35
N ASP A 845 1.96 15.49 26.62
CA ASP A 845 0.79 16.26 26.24
C ASP A 845 0.36 15.86 24.83
N THR A 846 -0.87 15.38 24.69
CA THR A 846 -1.40 14.86 23.43
C THR A 846 -2.54 15.70 22.87
N GLU A 847 -2.75 16.92 23.38
CA GLU A 847 -3.83 17.81 22.94
C GLU A 847 -3.61 18.31 21.51
N SER A 848 -2.35 18.55 21.13
CA SER A 848 -1.97 18.98 19.79
C SER A 848 -0.64 18.37 19.36
N ASN A 849 -0.37 18.34 18.05
CA ASN A 849 0.94 17.91 17.53
C ASN A 849 2.09 18.79 18.07
N ARG A 850 1.86 20.09 18.29
CA ARG A 850 2.85 21.00 18.90
C ARG A 850 3.15 20.64 20.34
N ALA A 851 2.12 20.42 21.16
CA ALA A 851 2.29 20.04 22.56
C ALA A 851 2.94 18.65 22.71
N LEU A 852 2.57 17.72 21.83
CA LEU A 852 3.20 16.41 21.73
C LEU A 852 4.68 16.50 21.34
N SER A 853 5.00 17.29 20.32
CA SER A 853 6.39 17.52 19.91
C SER A 853 7.24 18.09 21.05
N ALA A 854 6.71 19.08 21.77
CA ALA A 854 7.42 19.73 22.87
C ALA A 854 7.64 18.79 24.06
N SER A 855 6.60 18.04 24.44
CA SER A 855 6.69 17.08 25.55
C SER A 855 7.59 15.88 25.24
N LEU A 856 7.59 15.38 23.99
CA LEU A 856 8.53 14.35 23.54
C LEU A 856 9.97 14.84 23.51
N ALA A 857 10.21 16.08 23.07
CA ALA A 857 11.54 16.67 23.09
C ALA A 857 12.09 16.81 24.52
N ALA A 858 11.21 17.11 25.49
CA ALA A 858 11.56 17.18 26.91
C ALA A 858 11.73 15.80 27.59
N ALA A 859 11.24 14.71 26.98
CA ALA A 859 11.30 13.35 27.52
C ALA A 859 12.65 12.66 27.24
N GLU A 860 13.73 13.30 27.69
CA GLU A 860 15.10 12.80 27.54
C GLU A 860 15.66 12.32 28.87
N ASP A 861 16.01 11.03 28.95
CA ASP A 861 16.67 10.46 30.12
C ASP A 861 18.19 10.54 29.95
N PRO A 862 18.91 11.36 30.75
CA PRO A 862 20.36 11.51 30.62
C PRO A 862 21.14 10.25 31.02
N LYS A 863 20.51 9.28 31.71
CA LYS A 863 21.14 8.02 32.10
C LYS A 863 20.94 6.92 31.05
N ASP A 864 19.91 7.02 30.23
CA ASP A 864 19.53 5.98 29.28
C ASP A 864 18.86 6.54 28.01
N PRO A 865 19.61 6.72 26.91
CA PRO A 865 19.08 7.25 25.66
C PRO A 865 18.05 6.32 24.97
N GLU A 866 18.02 5.03 25.30
CA GLU A 866 17.08 4.07 24.69
C GLU A 866 15.63 4.34 25.11
N VAL A 867 15.39 4.99 26.27
CA VAL A 867 14.06 5.39 26.72
C VAL A 867 13.37 6.28 25.68
N LYS A 868 14.09 7.31 25.19
CA LYS A 868 13.56 8.24 24.18
C LYS A 868 13.21 7.50 22.88
N ARG A 869 14.06 6.57 22.45
CA ARG A 869 13.82 5.74 21.26
C ARG A 869 12.56 4.88 21.41
N VAL A 870 12.37 4.24 22.55
CA VAL A 870 11.15 3.46 22.83
C VAL A 870 9.92 4.35 22.82
N LEU A 871 9.97 5.54 23.44
CA LEU A 871 8.85 6.49 23.44
C LEU A 871 8.50 6.99 22.03
N LEU A 872 9.51 7.31 21.20
CA LEU A 872 9.30 7.69 19.80
C LEU A 872 8.67 6.55 19.00
N GLN A 873 9.15 5.30 19.16
CA GLN A 873 8.58 4.14 18.47
C GLN A 873 7.13 3.86 18.90
N LEU A 874 6.82 3.97 20.20
CA LEU A 874 5.45 3.83 20.71
C LEU A 874 4.56 4.96 20.18
N THR A 875 5.09 6.18 20.07
CA THR A 875 4.38 7.32 19.48
C THR A 875 4.05 7.07 18.02
N THR A 876 5.01 6.60 17.21
CA THR A 876 4.79 6.22 15.81
C THR A 876 3.68 5.19 15.66
N ARG A 877 3.57 4.24 16.61
CA ARG A 877 2.51 3.22 16.61
C ARG A 877 1.14 3.75 17.01
N ALA A 878 1.09 4.82 17.81
CA ALA A 878 -0.16 5.48 18.20
C ALA A 878 -0.72 6.38 17.08
N MET A 879 0.13 6.79 16.12
CA MET A 879 -0.27 7.63 14.99
C MET A 879 -1.25 6.92 14.04
N THR A 880 -2.05 7.70 13.31
CA THR A 880 -2.86 7.14 12.23
C THR A 880 -2.06 7.02 10.93
N ASN A 881 -2.58 6.28 9.97
CA ASN A 881 -1.96 6.20 8.66
C ASN A 881 -2.26 7.46 7.84
N ALA A 882 -1.25 7.96 7.12
CA ALA A 882 -1.45 8.97 6.10
C ALA A 882 -2.10 8.36 4.85
N LEU A 883 -3.01 9.10 4.21
CA LEU A 883 -3.88 8.62 3.13
C LEU A 883 -3.89 9.60 1.96
N TYR A 884 -3.84 9.08 0.73
CA TYR A 884 -4.22 9.80 -0.47
C TYR A 884 -5.74 9.97 -0.53
N PHE A 885 -6.21 11.09 -1.06
CA PHE A 885 -7.64 11.37 -1.22
C PHE A 885 -7.90 12.29 -2.42
N SER A 886 -9.13 12.21 -2.94
CA SER A 886 -9.67 13.08 -3.99
C SER A 886 -10.33 14.29 -3.34
N THR A 887 -9.95 15.49 -3.77
CA THR A 887 -10.46 16.72 -3.14
C THR A 887 -11.92 17.02 -3.47
N GLY A 888 -12.47 16.49 -4.57
CA GLY A 888 -13.85 16.74 -5.00
C GLY A 888 -14.88 15.66 -4.66
N ALA A 889 -14.47 14.40 -4.47
CA ALA A 889 -15.41 13.29 -4.25
C ALA A 889 -15.43 12.74 -2.81
N ASP A 890 -14.33 12.88 -2.08
CA ASP A 890 -14.31 12.45 -0.68
C ASP A 890 -14.96 13.57 0.16
N ASN A 891 -16.01 13.23 0.92
CA ASN A 891 -16.78 14.17 1.76
C ASN A 891 -15.94 14.73 2.94
N LEU A 892 -14.91 15.50 2.64
CA LEU A 892 -13.93 16.04 3.57
C LEU A 892 -14.00 17.57 3.55
N THR A 893 -13.95 18.19 4.73
CA THR A 893 -13.85 19.65 4.84
C THR A 893 -12.41 20.12 4.65
N ARG A 894 -12.23 21.40 4.32
CA ARG A 894 -10.89 21.98 4.07
C ARG A 894 -9.91 21.80 5.24
N GLU A 895 -10.39 21.88 6.46
CA GLU A 895 -9.61 21.68 7.69
C GLU A 895 -9.04 20.25 7.81
N GLN A 896 -9.75 19.29 7.22
CA GLN A 896 -9.40 17.88 7.24
C GLN A 896 -8.36 17.50 6.18
N PHE A 897 -7.86 18.45 5.38
CA PHE A 897 -6.79 18.22 4.41
C PHE A 897 -5.40 18.24 5.05
N SER A 898 -5.32 18.70 6.30
CA SER A 898 -4.10 18.85 7.06
C SER A 898 -3.33 17.52 7.26
N HIS A 899 -2.03 17.66 7.41
CA HIS A 899 -1.10 16.57 7.68
C HIS A 899 -0.56 16.71 9.11
N TYR A 900 -1.18 15.99 10.05
CA TYR A 900 -0.89 16.08 11.48
C TYR A 900 0.60 15.98 11.81
N GLY A 901 1.26 14.92 11.35
CA GLY A 901 2.67 14.68 11.66
C GLY A 901 3.67 15.68 11.05
N LEU A 902 3.30 16.36 9.96
CA LEU A 902 4.20 17.34 9.31
C LEU A 902 3.87 18.78 9.74
N ALA A 903 2.77 18.99 10.47
CA ALA A 903 2.22 20.31 10.78
C ALA A 903 2.01 21.19 9.53
N LEU A 904 1.50 20.59 8.45
CA LEU A 904 1.19 21.28 7.19
C LEU A 904 -0.30 21.24 6.91
N ASN A 905 -0.86 22.36 6.42
CA ASN A 905 -2.28 22.45 6.08
C ASN A 905 -2.62 21.71 4.78
N LEU A 906 -1.65 21.61 3.86
CA LEU A 906 -1.78 20.97 2.56
C LEU A 906 -0.49 20.21 2.26
N TYR A 907 -0.63 18.99 1.76
CA TYR A 907 0.48 18.13 1.40
C TYR A 907 0.07 17.16 0.29
N THR A 908 1.03 16.77 -0.54
CA THR A 908 0.89 15.73 -1.56
C THR A 908 2.22 15.03 -1.79
N HIS A 909 2.29 14.07 -2.70
CA HIS A 909 3.56 13.54 -3.19
C HIS A 909 3.77 13.93 -4.65
N PHE A 910 4.93 14.51 -4.93
CA PHE A 910 5.37 15.01 -6.22
C PHE A 910 6.80 14.56 -6.58
N THR A 911 7.61 14.25 -5.56
CA THR A 911 9.07 14.14 -5.67
C THR A 911 9.61 12.76 -6.05
N SER A 912 8.76 11.77 -6.37
CA SER A 912 9.23 10.43 -6.76
C SER A 912 8.34 9.70 -7.78
N PRO A 913 8.13 10.26 -8.99
CA PRO A 913 7.27 9.68 -10.01
C PRO A 913 7.80 8.38 -10.63
N ILE A 914 9.08 8.01 -10.45
CA ILE A 914 9.59 6.72 -10.92
C ILE A 914 8.98 5.56 -10.12
N ARG A 915 8.72 5.79 -8.83
CA ARG A 915 8.32 4.75 -7.87
C ARG A 915 6.94 4.94 -7.24
N ARG A 916 6.23 6.03 -7.54
CA ARG A 916 4.88 6.30 -7.02
C ARG A 916 3.97 6.88 -8.11
N TYR A 917 2.83 6.23 -8.34
CA TYR A 917 1.85 6.66 -9.33
C TYR A 917 1.14 7.97 -8.92
N ALA A 918 1.00 8.22 -7.61
CA ALA A 918 0.44 9.47 -7.09
C ALA A 918 1.19 10.70 -7.62
N ASP A 919 2.53 10.63 -7.65
CA ASP A 919 3.38 11.70 -8.14
C ASP A 919 3.16 11.93 -9.65
N MET A 920 2.94 10.89 -10.46
CA MET A 920 2.57 11.05 -11.87
C MET A 920 1.22 11.77 -12.04
N ILE A 921 0.22 11.46 -11.20
CA ILE A 921 -1.06 12.18 -11.20
C ILE A 921 -0.82 13.66 -10.87
N VAL A 922 -0.04 13.94 -9.83
CA VAL A 922 0.26 15.31 -9.40
C VAL A 922 1.05 16.08 -10.45
N HIS A 923 2.02 15.45 -11.13
CA HIS A 923 2.74 16.03 -12.26
C HIS A 923 1.76 16.40 -13.38
N ARG A 924 0.85 15.51 -13.76
CA ARG A 924 -0.18 15.78 -14.79
C ARG A 924 -1.08 16.94 -14.39
N VAL A 925 -1.58 16.97 -13.15
CA VAL A 925 -2.41 18.07 -12.63
C VAL A 925 -1.63 19.39 -12.65
N LEU A 926 -0.40 19.40 -12.13
CA LEU A 926 0.46 20.59 -12.10
C LEU A 926 0.73 21.12 -13.51
N LEU A 927 1.13 20.25 -14.45
CA LEU A 927 1.43 20.66 -15.82
C LEU A 927 0.17 21.13 -16.57
N THR A 928 -0.98 20.51 -16.31
CA THR A 928 -2.27 20.98 -16.84
C THR A 928 -2.67 22.34 -16.25
N ALA A 929 -2.32 22.60 -14.98
CA ALA A 929 -2.56 23.87 -14.30
C ALA A 929 -1.67 25.01 -14.82
N LEU A 930 -0.52 24.67 -15.40
CA LEU A 930 0.41 25.63 -16.00
C LEU A 930 0.07 25.94 -17.47
N GLY A 931 -0.63 25.04 -18.18
CA GLY A 931 -0.94 25.18 -19.60
C GLY A 931 0.29 25.03 -20.51
N ASP A 932 0.22 25.58 -21.73
CA ASP A 932 1.35 25.55 -22.67
C ASP A 932 2.47 26.47 -22.15
N CYS A 933 3.66 25.91 -21.90
CA CYS A 933 4.76 26.57 -21.17
C CYS A 933 5.29 27.88 -21.81
N ARG A 934 4.77 28.30 -22.98
CA ARG A 934 5.07 29.57 -23.63
C ARG A 934 4.46 30.78 -22.94
N SER A 935 3.31 30.66 -22.27
CA SER A 935 2.65 31.80 -21.61
C SER A 935 3.46 32.36 -20.44
N ALA A 936 4.37 31.57 -19.86
CA ALA A 936 5.25 31.98 -18.77
C ALA A 936 6.60 32.56 -19.22
N ILE A 937 6.94 32.50 -20.52
CA ILE A 937 8.29 32.85 -21.03
C ILE A 937 8.25 34.06 -22.00
N SER A 938 7.09 34.48 -22.52
CA SER A 938 7.01 35.62 -23.46
C SER A 938 5.68 36.36 -23.42
N SER A 939 5.75 37.70 -23.33
CA SER A 939 4.63 38.66 -23.39
C SER A 939 4.15 38.99 -24.81
N GLN A 940 4.18 38.04 -25.77
CA GLN A 940 3.63 38.24 -27.12
C GLN A 940 2.76 37.07 -27.63
N PRO A 941 1.68 37.34 -28.39
CA PRO A 941 0.68 36.34 -28.74
C PRO A 941 1.11 35.43 -29.90
N ALA A 942 0.73 34.16 -29.80
CA ALA A 942 1.18 33.05 -30.63
C ALA A 942 0.48 32.95 -32.00
N VAL A 943 1.25 32.56 -33.02
CA VAL A 943 0.76 32.07 -34.32
C VAL A 943 0.52 30.56 -34.25
N LYS A 944 -0.66 30.11 -34.72
CA LYS A 944 -1.05 28.69 -34.84
C LYS A 944 -0.31 28.04 -36.02
N SER A 945 0.50 27.01 -35.77
CA SER A 945 0.92 26.06 -36.81
C SER A 945 0.86 24.62 -36.31
N VAL A 946 0.42 23.74 -37.22
CA VAL A 946 -0.03 22.37 -37.04
C VAL A 946 1.15 21.36 -37.06
N SER A 947 0.92 20.22 -36.39
CA SER A 947 1.60 18.91 -36.47
C SER A 947 3.07 18.78 -36.03
N SER A 948 3.27 18.51 -34.74
CA SER A 948 4.25 17.56 -34.21
C SER A 948 3.97 17.29 -32.72
N SER A 949 3.86 16.01 -32.35
CA SER A 949 3.39 15.43 -31.08
C SER A 949 3.98 16.07 -29.82
N SER A 950 3.26 17.02 -29.22
CA SER A 950 3.59 17.51 -27.89
C SER A 950 2.58 17.05 -26.86
N VAL A 951 3.06 16.45 -25.77
CA VAL A 951 2.25 16.03 -24.62
C VAL A 951 1.88 17.28 -23.82
N ILE A 952 0.89 18.02 -24.33
CA ILE A 952 0.17 19.06 -23.59
C ILE A 952 -1.02 18.35 -22.95
N PHE A 953 -1.05 18.29 -21.63
CA PHE A 953 -2.18 17.75 -20.91
C PHE A 953 -3.35 18.74 -20.95
N THR A 954 -4.54 18.21 -21.19
CA THR A 954 -5.79 18.94 -21.17
C THR A 954 -6.63 18.52 -19.98
N GLU A 955 -7.67 19.29 -19.65
CA GLU A 955 -8.57 18.94 -18.55
C GLU A 955 -9.24 17.57 -18.75
N ALA A 956 -9.40 17.12 -20.00
CA ALA A 956 -9.96 15.81 -20.35
C ALA A 956 -9.02 14.64 -19.99
N ASP A 957 -7.73 14.89 -19.81
CA ASP A 957 -6.73 13.89 -19.41
C ASP A 957 -6.69 13.68 -17.88
N LEU A 958 -7.32 14.57 -17.11
CA LEU A 958 -7.40 14.46 -15.66
C LEU A 958 -8.52 13.51 -15.25
N PHE A 959 -8.35 12.83 -14.11
CA PHE A 959 -9.40 12.02 -13.54
C PHE A 959 -10.59 12.88 -13.11
N THR A 960 -11.79 12.36 -13.34
CA THR A 960 -13.00 12.88 -12.66
C THR A 960 -12.86 12.67 -11.14
N PRO A 961 -13.54 13.47 -10.29
CA PRO A 961 -13.44 13.34 -8.84
C PRO A 961 -13.72 11.92 -8.33
N GLU A 962 -14.72 11.24 -8.89
CA GLU A 962 -15.12 9.88 -8.51
C GLU A 962 -14.08 8.84 -8.93
N GLN A 963 -13.55 8.96 -10.15
CA GLN A 963 -12.46 8.10 -10.61
C GLN A 963 -11.22 8.27 -9.74
N LEU A 964 -10.87 9.52 -9.39
CA LEU A 964 -9.73 9.82 -8.54
C LEU A 964 -9.90 9.21 -7.14
N SER A 965 -11.10 9.26 -6.53
CA SER A 965 -11.36 8.62 -5.23
C SER A 965 -11.13 7.11 -5.28
N VAL A 966 -11.53 6.45 -6.37
CA VAL A 966 -11.26 5.02 -6.58
C VAL A 966 -9.76 4.75 -6.70
N VAL A 967 -9.03 5.55 -7.48
CA VAL A 967 -7.57 5.43 -7.64
C VAL A 967 -6.85 5.70 -6.32
N CYS A 968 -7.21 6.73 -5.57
CA CYS A 968 -6.63 7.03 -4.25
C CYS A 968 -6.82 5.87 -3.26
N ARG A 969 -8.01 5.24 -3.24
CA ARG A 969 -8.25 4.05 -2.40
C ARG A 969 -7.32 2.90 -2.78
N HIS A 970 -7.20 2.60 -4.08
CA HIS A 970 -6.28 1.57 -4.59
C HIS A 970 -4.82 1.88 -4.22
N MET A 971 -4.36 3.11 -4.42
CA MET A 971 -3.01 3.53 -4.04
C MET A 971 -2.73 3.37 -2.54
N ASN A 972 -3.71 3.70 -1.69
CA ASN A 972 -3.59 3.51 -0.23
C ASN A 972 -3.47 2.02 0.13
N GLU A 973 -4.28 1.15 -0.49
CA GLU A 973 -4.24 -0.30 -0.27
C GLU A 973 -2.90 -0.90 -0.72
N GLN A 974 -2.43 -0.57 -1.92
CA GLN A 974 -1.14 -1.03 -2.44
C GLN A 974 0.05 -0.51 -1.62
N HIS A 975 0.02 0.76 -1.21
CA HIS A 975 1.07 1.33 -0.37
C HIS A 975 1.15 0.63 0.98
N TRP A 976 0.01 0.39 1.62
CA TRP A 976 -0.03 -0.32 2.90
C TRP A 976 0.47 -1.76 2.74
N ALA A 977 0.02 -2.48 1.71
CA ALA A 977 0.49 -3.83 1.40
C ALA A 977 2.01 -3.88 1.17
N ALA A 978 2.57 -2.94 0.39
CA ALA A 978 4.01 -2.84 0.14
C ALA A 978 4.81 -2.61 1.44
N GLN A 979 4.35 -1.74 2.33
CA GLN A 979 5.00 -1.52 3.63
C GLN A 979 4.95 -2.75 4.54
N GLN A 980 3.87 -3.53 4.50
CA GLN A 980 3.75 -4.77 5.26
C GLN A 980 4.70 -5.84 4.73
N VAL A 981 4.81 -5.98 3.40
CA VAL A 981 5.76 -6.91 2.78
C VAL A 981 7.21 -6.50 3.03
N GLN A 982 7.54 -5.21 2.96
CA GLN A 982 8.88 -4.73 3.28
C GLN A 982 9.29 -5.12 4.70
N ARG A 983 8.38 -4.95 5.67
CA ARG A 983 8.60 -5.38 7.07
C ARG A 983 8.74 -6.90 7.19
N ALA A 984 7.85 -7.66 6.57
CA ALA A 984 7.91 -9.12 6.61
C ALA A 984 9.16 -9.69 5.91
N SER A 985 9.64 -9.04 4.85
CA SER A 985 10.91 -9.36 4.20
C SER A 985 12.08 -9.11 5.14
N MET A 986 12.12 -7.97 5.83
CA MET A 986 13.15 -7.71 6.84
C MET A 986 13.14 -8.75 7.97
N GLU A 987 11.96 -9.12 8.48
CA GLU A 987 11.80 -10.18 9.50
C GLU A 987 12.33 -11.54 9.00
N LEU A 988 12.07 -11.89 7.74
CA LEU A 988 12.59 -13.10 7.10
C LEU A 988 14.13 -13.09 7.06
N PHE A 989 14.74 -11.98 6.64
CA PHE A 989 16.21 -11.87 6.56
C PHE A 989 16.86 -11.83 7.95
N GLN A 990 16.20 -11.23 8.95
CA GLN A 990 16.62 -11.34 10.34
C GLN A 990 16.64 -12.81 10.80
N ALA A 991 15.58 -13.57 10.50
CA ALA A 991 15.51 -14.98 10.84
C ALA A 991 16.57 -15.82 10.11
N LEU A 992 16.78 -15.60 8.80
CA LEU A 992 17.82 -16.28 8.02
C LEU A 992 19.22 -15.99 8.54
N PHE A 993 19.50 -14.74 8.94
CA PHE A 993 20.78 -14.36 9.53
C PHE A 993 21.08 -15.19 10.78
N PHE A 994 20.13 -15.28 11.72
CA PHE A 994 20.31 -16.10 12.91
C PHE A 994 20.30 -17.59 12.60
N ARG A 995 19.60 -18.06 11.57
CA ARG A 995 19.58 -19.49 11.21
C ARG A 995 20.96 -20.02 10.84
N HIS A 996 21.82 -19.19 10.24
CA HIS A 996 23.18 -19.56 9.85
C HIS A 996 24.22 -19.45 10.97
N LYS A 997 23.83 -19.01 12.18
CA LYS A 997 24.73 -18.93 13.36
C LYS A 997 24.53 -20.16 14.25
N SER A 998 25.59 -20.66 14.90
CA SER A 998 25.45 -21.74 15.88
C SER A 998 24.66 -21.26 17.11
N GLU A 999 24.04 -22.18 17.87
CA GLU A 999 23.23 -21.80 19.04
C GLU A 999 24.04 -21.09 20.13
N ASP A 1000 25.33 -21.42 20.25
CA ASP A 1000 26.26 -20.83 21.22
C ASP A 1000 26.95 -19.54 20.73
N ASP A 1001 26.65 -19.09 19.51
CA ASP A 1001 27.28 -17.90 18.94
C ASP A 1001 26.99 -16.66 19.81
N PRO A 1002 28.02 -15.91 20.25
CA PRO A 1002 27.83 -14.71 21.07
C PRO A 1002 26.95 -13.66 20.39
N ILE A 1003 26.84 -13.65 19.05
CA ILE A 1003 25.98 -12.71 18.32
C ILE A 1003 24.49 -12.88 18.62
N ARG A 1004 24.07 -14.07 19.07
CA ARG A 1004 22.69 -14.34 19.49
C ARG A 1004 22.34 -13.72 20.84
N ARG A 1005 23.34 -13.37 21.65
CA ARG A 1005 23.15 -12.68 22.93
C ARG A 1005 23.07 -11.18 22.67
N ALA A 1006 21.96 -10.57 23.05
CA ALA A 1006 21.73 -9.15 22.83
C ALA A 1006 21.07 -8.51 24.05
N ASP A 1007 21.48 -7.28 24.33
CA ASP A 1007 20.80 -6.44 25.31
C ASP A 1007 19.54 -5.86 24.69
N GLY A 1008 18.47 -5.83 25.47
CA GLY A 1008 17.20 -5.28 25.06
C GLY A 1008 16.49 -4.58 26.20
N ILE A 1009 15.60 -3.67 25.84
CA ILE A 1009 14.84 -2.83 26.77
C ILE A 1009 13.38 -3.28 26.82
N ILE A 1010 12.82 -3.42 28.02
CA ILE A 1010 11.42 -3.77 28.20
C ILE A 1010 10.53 -2.60 27.77
N CYS A 1011 9.75 -2.78 26.69
CA CYS A 1011 8.92 -1.72 26.11
C CYS A 1011 7.41 -1.89 26.36
N GLN A 1012 6.97 -3.08 26.76
CA GLN A 1012 5.56 -3.34 27.06
C GLN A 1012 5.44 -4.53 28.02
N LEU A 1013 4.61 -4.44 29.04
CA LEU A 1013 4.36 -5.53 29.99
C LEU A 1013 3.06 -6.27 29.63
N ARG A 1014 3.05 -7.61 29.64
CA ARG A 1014 1.93 -8.42 29.12
C ARG A 1014 1.36 -9.34 30.20
N GLY A 1015 0.12 -9.03 30.61
CA GLY A 1015 -0.63 -9.76 31.62
C GLY A 1015 0.24 -10.14 32.83
N ASN A 1016 0.24 -11.43 33.19
CA ASN A 1016 1.01 -11.99 34.30
C ASN A 1016 2.03 -13.08 33.87
N ASN A 1017 2.40 -13.15 32.59
CA ASN A 1017 3.31 -14.20 32.10
C ASN A 1017 4.53 -13.71 31.31
N GLY A 1018 4.67 -12.41 31.05
CA GLY A 1018 5.90 -11.85 30.50
C GLY A 1018 5.80 -10.42 29.99
N PHE A 1019 6.66 -10.07 29.04
CA PHE A 1019 6.80 -8.72 28.49
C PHE A 1019 7.35 -8.73 27.06
N ILE A 1020 7.30 -7.57 26.39
CA ILE A 1020 7.87 -7.36 25.06
C ILE A 1020 9.17 -6.56 25.19
N VAL A 1021 10.23 -7.06 24.57
CA VAL A 1021 11.56 -6.45 24.56
C VAL A 1021 11.86 -5.87 23.17
N LEU A 1022 12.49 -4.70 23.15
CA LEU A 1022 13.10 -4.13 21.94
C LEU A 1022 14.62 -4.38 21.99
N VAL A 1023 15.15 -5.04 20.97
CA VAL A 1023 16.58 -5.27 20.77
C VAL A 1023 17.07 -4.34 19.66
N SER A 1024 17.52 -3.14 20.06
CA SER A 1024 17.83 -2.03 19.15
C SER A 1024 18.90 -2.37 18.11
N ARG A 1025 19.92 -3.17 18.49
CA ARG A 1025 20.99 -3.62 17.59
C ARG A 1025 20.46 -4.29 16.32
N PHE A 1026 19.42 -5.08 16.45
CA PHE A 1026 18.86 -5.88 15.34
C PHE A 1026 17.48 -5.39 14.91
N GLY A 1027 16.93 -4.35 15.55
CA GLY A 1027 15.58 -3.85 15.30
C GLY A 1027 14.50 -4.89 15.59
N ILE A 1028 14.76 -5.83 16.50
CA ILE A 1028 13.82 -6.92 16.82
C ILE A 1028 12.94 -6.49 17.99
N ARG A 1029 11.63 -6.58 17.82
CA ARG A 1029 10.65 -6.43 18.90
C ARG A 1029 9.97 -7.76 19.13
N GLY A 1030 10.25 -8.41 20.26
CA GLY A 1030 9.82 -9.80 20.50
C GLY A 1030 9.27 -10.03 21.90
N ALA A 1031 8.41 -11.03 22.03
CA ALA A 1031 7.85 -11.45 23.31
C ALA A 1031 8.84 -12.31 24.10
N VAL A 1032 9.00 -12.00 25.38
CA VAL A 1032 9.80 -12.75 26.35
C VAL A 1032 8.85 -13.26 27.43
N CYS A 1033 8.76 -14.58 27.55
CA CYS A 1033 7.96 -15.23 28.59
C CYS A 1033 8.80 -15.37 29.87
N VAL A 1034 8.23 -14.98 31.00
CA VAL A 1034 8.79 -15.24 32.34
C VAL A 1034 8.19 -16.52 32.91
N LYS A 1035 6.98 -16.89 32.46
CA LYS A 1035 6.37 -18.20 32.70
C LYS A 1035 6.18 -18.89 31.36
N ASP A 1036 6.75 -20.08 31.20
CA ASP A 1036 6.65 -20.82 29.94
C ASP A 1036 5.29 -21.55 29.81
N PRO A 1037 4.97 -22.11 28.63
CA PRO A 1037 3.74 -22.87 28.43
C PRO A 1037 3.62 -24.15 29.26
N GLN A 1038 4.73 -24.67 29.79
CA GLN A 1038 4.79 -25.86 30.65
C GLN A 1038 4.60 -25.51 32.13
N GLY A 1039 4.50 -24.21 32.45
CA GLY A 1039 4.30 -23.70 33.80
C GLY A 1039 5.60 -23.43 34.56
N GLN A 1040 6.76 -23.60 33.94
CA GLN A 1040 8.05 -23.25 34.54
C GLN A 1040 8.22 -21.74 34.63
N ILE A 1041 8.90 -21.27 35.67
CA ILE A 1041 9.07 -19.85 35.96
C ILE A 1041 10.56 -19.48 35.93
N ALA A 1042 10.89 -18.45 35.18
CA ALA A 1042 12.22 -17.87 35.09
C ALA A 1042 12.58 -17.14 36.38
N TRP A 1043 13.69 -17.53 37.01
CA TRP A 1043 14.25 -16.93 38.21
C TRP A 1043 15.72 -16.56 38.00
N ALA A 1044 16.09 -15.29 38.17
CA ALA A 1044 17.50 -14.90 38.08
C ALA A 1044 18.22 -15.10 39.41
N ASP A 1045 19.40 -15.72 39.36
CA ASP A 1045 20.30 -15.83 40.50
C ASP A 1045 20.82 -14.44 40.92
N GLN A 1046 20.86 -14.20 42.23
CA GLN A 1046 21.25 -12.92 42.82
C GLN A 1046 22.75 -12.61 42.66
N GLN A 1047 23.60 -13.62 42.50
CA GLN A 1047 25.06 -13.44 42.38
C GLN A 1047 25.52 -13.33 40.92
N SER A 1048 25.03 -14.22 40.05
CA SER A 1048 25.44 -14.26 38.64
C SER A 1048 24.51 -13.48 37.70
N GLY A 1049 23.29 -13.17 38.13
CA GLY A 1049 22.25 -12.56 37.29
C GLY A 1049 21.66 -13.50 36.23
N ASN A 1050 22.17 -14.74 36.13
CA ASN A 1050 21.72 -15.73 35.16
C ASN A 1050 20.35 -16.30 35.52
N VAL A 1051 19.52 -16.54 34.52
CA VAL A 1051 18.16 -17.06 34.69
C VAL A 1051 18.15 -18.59 34.67
N HIS A 1052 17.55 -19.16 35.70
CA HIS A 1052 17.23 -20.58 35.83
C HIS A 1052 15.71 -20.79 35.75
N TRP A 1053 15.29 -21.86 35.08
CA TRP A 1053 13.88 -22.21 34.95
C TRP A 1053 13.47 -23.15 36.07
N MET A 1054 12.58 -22.67 36.93
CA MET A 1054 12.09 -23.39 38.10
C MET A 1054 10.80 -24.16 37.75
N PRO A 1055 10.64 -25.44 38.17
CA PRO A 1055 9.43 -26.22 37.90
C PRO A 1055 8.16 -25.58 38.46
N ALA A 1056 6.99 -25.87 37.89
CA ALA A 1056 5.72 -25.28 38.31
C ALA A 1056 5.37 -25.47 39.80
N ASP A 1057 5.77 -26.61 40.39
CA ASP A 1057 5.47 -26.98 41.78
C ASP A 1057 6.50 -26.42 42.80
N SER A 1058 7.45 -25.61 42.35
CA SER A 1058 8.59 -25.17 43.17
C SER A 1058 8.32 -23.99 44.11
N GLY A 1059 7.06 -23.53 44.21
CA GLY A 1059 6.66 -22.43 45.10
C GLY A 1059 6.97 -21.03 44.56
N PHE A 1060 7.10 -20.87 43.23
CA PHE A 1060 7.25 -19.56 42.60
C PHE A 1060 5.91 -19.10 42.01
N GLU A 1061 5.61 -17.81 42.12
CA GLU A 1061 4.44 -17.20 41.50
C GLU A 1061 4.82 -15.94 40.71
N VAL A 1062 4.08 -15.65 39.64
CA VAL A 1062 4.24 -14.42 38.86
C VAL A 1062 3.01 -13.56 39.05
N VAL A 1063 3.20 -12.35 39.57
CA VAL A 1063 2.12 -11.42 39.93
C VAL A 1063 2.33 -10.11 39.18
N ARG A 1064 1.25 -9.61 38.57
CA ARG A 1064 1.22 -8.26 38.00
C ARG A 1064 0.76 -7.27 39.07
N VAL A 1065 1.63 -6.36 39.47
CA VAL A 1065 1.36 -5.36 40.51
C VAL A 1065 1.12 -4.01 39.84
N HIS A 1066 0.06 -3.32 40.25
CA HIS A 1066 -0.26 -1.97 39.78
C HIS A 1066 -0.23 -1.01 40.97
N ASN A 1067 0.15 0.24 40.70
CA ASN A 1067 0.01 1.29 41.71
C ASN A 1067 -1.48 1.54 42.03
N PRO A 1068 -1.85 1.83 43.30
CA PRO A 1068 -3.25 2.01 43.71
C PRO A 1068 -3.98 3.09 42.89
N ASN A 1069 -3.24 4.14 42.50
CA ASN A 1069 -3.76 5.26 41.72
C ASN A 1069 -3.67 5.03 40.19
N ARG A 1070 -3.12 3.88 39.74
CA ARG A 1070 -2.87 3.54 38.33
C ARG A 1070 -2.22 4.67 37.52
N SER A 1071 -1.29 5.38 38.14
CA SER A 1071 -0.55 6.48 37.49
C SER A 1071 0.52 6.01 36.51
N ASP A 1072 0.78 4.70 36.42
CA ASP A 1072 1.78 4.08 35.56
C ASP A 1072 1.29 2.71 35.04
N CYS A 1073 2.16 2.04 34.28
CA CYS A 1073 1.89 0.69 33.76
C CYS A 1073 2.05 -0.45 34.79
N GLY A 1074 2.38 -0.15 36.05
CA GLY A 1074 2.76 -1.13 37.06
C GLY A 1074 4.04 -1.91 36.72
N HIS A 1075 4.23 -3.05 37.38
CA HIS A 1075 5.39 -3.92 37.22
C HIS A 1075 5.05 -5.41 37.40
N LEU A 1076 5.93 -6.28 36.89
CA LEU A 1076 5.80 -7.73 37.07
C LEU A 1076 6.72 -8.18 38.22
N GLU A 1077 6.20 -9.00 39.13
CA GLU A 1077 6.96 -9.59 40.23
C GLU A 1077 6.97 -11.12 40.10
N VAL A 1078 8.17 -11.71 40.13
CA VAL A 1078 8.35 -13.14 40.37
C VAL A 1078 8.66 -13.30 41.86
N ARG A 1079 7.85 -14.06 42.59
CA ARG A 1079 7.96 -14.22 44.05
C ARG A 1079 8.27 -15.67 44.38
N ASP A 1080 9.25 -15.90 45.24
CA ASP A 1080 9.46 -17.21 45.88
C ASP A 1080 8.66 -17.23 47.18
N THR A 1081 7.57 -18.01 47.21
CA THR A 1081 6.68 -18.07 48.38
C THR A 1081 7.33 -18.73 49.59
N ARG A 1082 8.48 -19.39 49.42
CA ARG A 1082 9.21 -20.07 50.50
C ARG A 1082 10.21 -19.15 51.19
N THR A 1083 10.91 -18.34 50.40
CA THR A 1083 11.95 -17.42 50.91
C THR A 1083 11.47 -15.98 51.05
N SER A 1084 10.28 -15.66 50.54
CA SER A 1084 9.74 -14.28 50.41
C SER A 1084 10.63 -13.34 49.58
N SER A 1085 11.54 -13.90 48.77
CA SER A 1085 12.35 -13.11 47.85
C SER A 1085 11.53 -12.74 46.60
N VAL A 1086 11.78 -11.56 46.05
CA VAL A 1086 11.00 -11.00 44.93
C VAL A 1086 11.94 -10.45 43.87
N GLN A 1087 11.71 -10.82 42.62
CA GLN A 1087 12.38 -10.26 41.45
C GLN A 1087 11.39 -9.39 40.68
N ARG A 1088 11.74 -8.12 40.46
CA ARG A 1088 10.87 -7.13 39.81
C ARG A 1088 11.33 -6.85 38.39
N TYR A 1089 10.38 -6.73 37.46
CA TYR A 1089 10.59 -6.31 36.08
C TYR A 1089 9.67 -5.13 35.76
N GLN A 1090 10.25 -4.02 35.34
CA GLN A 1090 9.57 -2.75 35.05
C GLN A 1090 9.74 -2.36 33.57
N LEU A 1091 8.93 -1.41 33.11
CA LEU A 1091 9.19 -0.77 31.82
C LEU A 1091 10.53 -0.05 31.83
N PHE A 1092 11.22 -0.08 30.70
CA PHE A 1092 12.57 0.46 30.49
C PHE A 1092 13.71 -0.24 31.23
N ASP A 1093 13.44 -1.37 31.91
CA ASP A 1093 14.52 -2.20 32.43
C ASP A 1093 15.32 -2.82 31.27
N HIS A 1094 16.63 -2.89 31.45
CA HIS A 1094 17.54 -3.58 30.54
C HIS A 1094 17.68 -5.04 30.93
N VAL A 1095 17.45 -5.92 29.95
CA VAL A 1095 17.56 -7.37 30.07
C VAL A 1095 18.44 -7.92 28.95
N THR A 1096 19.19 -8.99 29.22
CA THR A 1096 19.91 -9.71 28.17
C THR A 1096 19.07 -10.89 27.71
N VAL A 1097 18.86 -10.99 26.40
CA VAL A 1097 18.09 -12.04 25.75
C VAL A 1097 18.95 -12.83 24.77
N SER A 1098 18.60 -14.10 24.53
CA SER A 1098 19.11 -14.87 23.39
C SER A 1098 18.07 -14.95 22.28
N VAL A 1099 18.53 -14.74 21.04
CA VAL A 1099 17.71 -14.83 19.84
C VAL A 1099 17.81 -16.23 19.23
N HIS A 1100 16.69 -16.94 19.19
CA HIS A 1100 16.55 -18.26 18.58
C HIS A 1100 15.61 -18.20 17.37
N VAL A 1101 15.87 -19.04 16.38
CA VAL A 1101 14.97 -19.20 15.23
C VAL A 1101 13.94 -20.28 15.56
N SER A 1102 12.67 -20.00 15.27
CA SER A 1102 11.60 -20.99 15.32
C SER A 1102 11.26 -21.38 13.90
N ASP A 1103 11.58 -22.63 13.54
CA ASP A 1103 11.21 -23.19 12.25
C ASP A 1103 9.73 -23.59 12.25
N SER A 1104 9.08 -23.45 11.10
CA SER A 1104 7.72 -23.90 10.86
C SER A 1104 7.61 -24.46 9.45
N VAL A 1105 6.87 -25.56 9.30
CA VAL A 1105 6.53 -26.13 8.00
C VAL A 1105 5.39 -25.34 7.34
N ALA A 1106 4.42 -24.87 8.13
CA ALA A 1106 3.22 -24.20 7.65
C ALA A 1106 3.35 -22.68 7.56
N HIS A 1107 4.22 -22.07 8.34
CA HIS A 1107 4.35 -20.61 8.46
C HIS A 1107 5.77 -20.17 8.11
N GLY A 1108 5.99 -18.85 8.04
CA GLY A 1108 7.33 -18.29 7.86
C GLY A 1108 8.20 -18.47 9.11
N LEU A 1109 9.52 -18.34 8.94
CA LEU A 1109 10.48 -18.37 10.04
C LEU A 1109 10.14 -17.34 11.11
N GLY A 1110 10.11 -17.76 12.37
CA GLY A 1110 9.88 -16.89 13.52
C GLY A 1110 11.16 -16.64 14.31
N LEU A 1111 11.19 -15.56 15.08
CA LEU A 1111 12.23 -15.30 16.08
C LEU A 1111 11.66 -15.44 17.48
N ARG A 1112 12.30 -16.26 18.31
CA ARG A 1112 11.97 -16.45 19.73
C ARG A 1112 13.05 -15.84 20.59
N LEU A 1113 12.64 -15.01 21.55
CA LEU A 1113 13.54 -14.43 22.54
C LEU A 1113 13.45 -15.23 23.85
N LYS A 1114 14.59 -15.68 24.37
CA LYS A 1114 14.69 -16.27 25.71
C LYS A 1114 15.43 -15.33 26.65
N LEU A 1115 14.93 -15.20 27.87
CA LEU A 1115 15.59 -14.40 28.90
C LEU A 1115 16.85 -15.13 29.39
N LEU A 1116 18.00 -14.46 29.35
CA LEU A 1116 19.27 -15.01 29.87
C LEU A 1116 19.62 -14.42 31.23
N THR A 1117 19.45 -13.11 31.40
CA THR A 1117 19.72 -12.44 32.67
C THR A 1117 18.54 -11.61 33.13
N GLY A 1118 18.38 -11.50 34.45
CA GLY A 1118 17.41 -10.61 35.07
C GLY A 1118 17.69 -9.12 34.78
N PRO A 1119 16.80 -8.22 35.24
CA PRO A 1119 16.97 -6.79 35.05
C PRO A 1119 18.18 -6.32 35.85
N ARG A 1120 19.09 -5.59 35.20
CA ARG A 1120 20.25 -4.98 35.86
C ARG A 1120 19.83 -3.65 36.48
N SER A 1121 20.00 -3.50 37.79
CA SER A 1121 19.91 -2.17 38.42
C SER A 1121 21.09 -1.34 37.92
N VAL A 1122 20.84 -0.17 37.33
CA VAL A 1122 21.87 0.79 36.86
C VAL A 1122 22.60 1.47 38.06
N LEU A 1123 22.70 0.78 39.19
CA LEU A 1123 23.38 1.26 40.39
C LEU A 1123 24.65 0.44 40.65
N MET A 1124 25.75 1.06 40.22
CA MET A 1124 27.11 0.99 40.76
C MET A 1124 28.02 -0.22 40.43
N ASN A 1125 29.20 0.17 39.93
CA ASN A 1125 30.47 -0.56 39.83
C ASN A 1125 30.57 -1.70 38.81
N ASP A 1126 31.06 -1.37 37.62
CA ASP A 1126 32.13 -2.18 37.04
C ASP A 1126 33.21 -1.28 36.40
N SER A 1127 34.31 -1.14 37.13
CA SER A 1127 35.51 -0.45 36.69
C SER A 1127 36.39 -1.44 35.92
N THR A 1128 36.09 -1.65 34.63
CA THR A 1128 37.08 -2.10 33.65
C THR A 1128 36.79 -1.47 32.28
N PRO A 1129 37.63 -0.54 31.80
CA PRO A 1129 37.46 0.03 30.46
C PRO A 1129 37.98 -0.98 29.44
N ALA A 1130 37.09 -1.81 28.89
CA ALA A 1130 37.35 -2.45 27.61
C ALA A 1130 37.28 -1.37 26.52
N ASN A 1131 38.41 -1.10 25.86
CA ASN A 1131 38.55 -0.21 24.72
C ASN A 1131 37.46 -0.45 23.66
N LYS A 1132 36.37 0.32 23.75
CA LYS A 1132 35.53 0.70 22.62
C LYS A 1132 35.47 2.22 22.67
N ALA A 1133 36.01 2.85 21.63
CA ALA A 1133 35.95 4.28 21.46
C ALA A 1133 34.49 4.73 21.57
N PRO A 1134 34.19 5.79 22.33
CA PRO A 1134 32.85 6.36 22.35
C PRO A 1134 32.56 6.89 20.94
N VAL A 1135 31.49 6.38 20.33
CA VAL A 1135 30.87 7.06 19.19
C VAL A 1135 30.45 8.43 19.68
N THR A 1136 30.93 9.46 18.99
CA THR A 1136 30.92 10.86 19.41
C THR A 1136 29.49 11.41 19.52
N LEU A 1137 28.94 11.41 20.74
CA LEU A 1137 27.72 12.12 21.16
C LEU A 1137 27.85 13.66 21.17
N THR A 1138 28.95 14.21 20.65
CA THR A 1138 29.23 15.66 20.70
C THR A 1138 28.54 16.43 19.56
N THR A 1139 28.23 15.78 18.44
CA THR A 1139 27.59 16.41 17.28
C THR A 1139 26.10 16.66 17.54
N GLU A 1140 25.38 15.70 18.14
CA GLU A 1140 23.96 15.82 18.47
C GLU A 1140 23.71 16.89 19.53
N ALA A 1141 24.48 16.94 20.62
CA ALA A 1141 24.32 17.96 21.65
C ALA A 1141 24.56 19.37 21.12
N ARG A 1142 25.53 19.53 20.19
CA ARG A 1142 25.80 20.81 19.52
C ARG A 1142 24.69 21.17 18.52
N GLN A 1143 24.23 20.21 17.72
CA GLN A 1143 23.14 20.40 16.77
C GLN A 1143 21.82 20.72 17.48
N ASN A 1144 21.52 20.07 18.59
CA ASN A 1144 20.33 20.33 19.40
C ASN A 1144 20.36 21.73 20.02
N ARG A 1145 21.55 22.20 20.46
CA ARG A 1145 21.71 23.58 20.94
C ARG A 1145 21.54 24.61 19.82
N ILE A 1146 22.15 24.38 18.65
CA ILE A 1146 21.97 25.25 17.48
C ILE A 1146 20.52 25.25 17.01
N ASN A 1147 19.86 24.10 16.98
CA ASN A 1147 18.46 23.96 16.63
C ASN A 1147 17.56 24.68 17.64
N SER A 1148 17.86 24.61 18.95
CA SER A 1148 17.13 25.33 19.98
C SER A 1148 17.27 26.85 19.82
N GLU A 1149 18.49 27.35 19.65
CA GLU A 1149 18.77 28.78 19.42
C GLU A 1149 18.11 29.28 18.11
N LEU A 1150 18.12 28.46 17.06
CA LEU A 1150 17.46 28.75 15.78
C LEU A 1150 15.93 28.74 15.91
N ILE A 1151 15.35 27.79 16.64
CA ILE A 1151 13.92 27.71 16.92
C ILE A 1151 13.46 28.95 17.71
N GLU A 1152 14.21 29.36 18.73
CA GLU A 1152 13.90 30.58 19.51
C GLU A 1152 13.93 31.84 18.63
N SER A 1153 14.96 32.00 17.79
CA SER A 1153 15.08 33.09 16.82
C SER A 1153 13.92 33.10 15.81
N VAL A 1154 13.56 31.94 15.28
CA VAL A 1154 12.41 31.77 14.37
C VAL A 1154 11.09 32.11 15.06
N GLN A 1155 10.89 31.69 16.31
CA GLN A 1155 9.68 32.00 17.07
C GLN A 1155 9.56 33.51 17.32
N ALA A 1156 10.65 34.19 17.68
CA ALA A 1156 10.65 35.65 17.83
C ALA A 1156 10.26 36.36 16.53
N THR A 1157 10.80 35.90 15.40
CA THR A 1157 10.48 36.42 14.07
C THR A 1157 9.02 36.17 13.68
N ASP A 1158 8.49 34.97 13.93
CA ASP A 1158 7.10 34.61 13.63
C ASP A 1158 6.08 35.35 14.52
N VAL A 1159 6.45 35.69 15.78
CA VAL A 1159 5.63 36.53 16.66
C VAL A 1159 5.54 37.96 16.12
N GLN A 1160 6.67 38.56 15.73
CA GLN A 1160 6.68 39.88 15.09
C GLN A 1160 5.86 39.90 13.80
N ARG A 1161 5.91 38.82 13.00
CA ARG A 1161 5.08 38.65 11.80
C ARG A 1161 3.59 38.53 12.08
N ARG A 1162 3.19 37.76 13.09
CA ARG A 1162 1.77 37.64 13.47
C ARG A 1162 1.22 38.98 13.91
N GLN A 1163 2.03 39.78 14.61
CA GLN A 1163 1.67 41.15 14.97
C GLN A 1163 1.53 42.03 13.72
N LYS A 1164 2.49 41.96 12.78
CA LYS A 1164 2.42 42.71 11.51
C LYS A 1164 1.21 42.32 10.66
N ARG A 1165 0.94 41.02 10.44
CA ARG A 1165 -0.24 40.54 9.70
C ARG A 1165 -1.55 40.88 10.38
N ALA A 1166 -1.61 40.82 11.71
CA ALA A 1166 -2.82 41.23 12.43
C ALA A 1166 -3.07 42.74 12.26
N LEU A 1167 -2.01 43.55 12.17
CA LEU A 1167 -2.09 44.97 11.81
C LEU A 1167 -2.54 45.15 10.36
N ASP A 1168 -1.95 44.44 9.41
CA ASP A 1168 -2.28 44.54 7.98
C ASP A 1168 -3.73 44.06 7.70
N GLU A 1169 -4.17 42.95 8.28
CA GLU A 1169 -5.55 42.44 8.18
C GLU A 1169 -6.58 43.33 8.90
N GLN A 1170 -6.14 44.11 9.87
CA GLN A 1170 -6.98 45.10 10.54
C GLN A 1170 -7.08 46.37 9.69
N MET A 1171 -5.98 46.77 9.05
CA MET A 1171 -5.95 47.87 8.07
C MET A 1171 -6.78 47.53 6.82
N GLU A 1172 -6.69 46.31 6.27
CA GLU A 1172 -7.53 45.85 5.16
C GLU A 1172 -9.01 45.74 5.53
N ARG A 1173 -9.33 45.39 6.79
CA ARG A 1173 -10.72 45.40 7.28
C ARG A 1173 -11.26 46.82 7.43
N ASP A 1174 -10.43 47.74 7.90
CA ASP A 1174 -10.79 49.14 8.02
C ASP A 1174 -10.96 49.77 6.62
N ASP A 1175 -10.09 49.45 5.66
CA ASP A 1175 -10.18 49.88 4.25
C ASP A 1175 -11.41 49.28 3.52
N ALA A 1176 -11.72 47.99 3.76
CA ALA A 1176 -12.91 47.36 3.20
C ALA A 1176 -14.21 47.92 3.82
N GLN A 1177 -14.17 48.31 5.09
CA GLN A 1177 -15.28 48.99 5.76
C GLN A 1177 -15.51 50.39 5.16
N ASP A 1178 -14.43 51.12 4.85
CA ASP A 1178 -14.47 52.42 4.18
C ASP A 1178 -14.95 52.32 2.71
N GLU A 1179 -14.58 51.27 1.97
CA GLU A 1179 -15.12 51.00 0.62
C GLU A 1179 -16.62 50.66 0.65
N VAL A 1180 -17.07 49.84 1.61
CA VAL A 1180 -18.50 49.52 1.77
C VAL A 1180 -19.32 50.77 2.15
N ASP A 1181 -18.76 51.67 2.97
CA ASP A 1181 -19.40 52.95 3.28
C ASP A 1181 -19.38 53.92 2.08
N GLN A 1182 -18.34 53.91 1.24
CA GLN A 1182 -18.33 54.66 -0.03
C GLN A 1182 -19.37 54.12 -1.02
N ASP A 1183 -19.49 52.80 -1.19
CA ASP A 1183 -20.50 52.18 -2.06
C ASP A 1183 -21.92 52.40 -1.54
N ALA A 1184 -22.12 52.43 -0.22
CA ALA A 1184 -23.40 52.81 0.39
C ALA A 1184 -23.74 54.29 0.12
N VAL A 1185 -22.74 55.19 0.10
CA VAL A 1185 -22.92 56.61 -0.27
C VAL A 1185 -23.19 56.76 -1.77
N ILE A 1186 -22.49 56.03 -2.63
CA ILE A 1186 -22.71 56.01 -4.08
C ILE A 1186 -24.10 55.45 -4.39
N GLY A 1187 -24.52 54.37 -3.72
CA GLY A 1187 -25.87 53.81 -3.83
C GLY A 1187 -26.96 54.81 -3.46
N ARG A 1188 -26.78 55.61 -2.39
CA ARG A 1188 -27.69 56.70 -2.02
C ARG A 1188 -27.70 57.85 -3.01
N LEU A 1189 -26.58 58.13 -3.67
CA LEU A 1189 -26.50 59.17 -4.72
C LEU A 1189 -27.22 58.73 -6.00
N HIS A 1190 -27.24 57.43 -6.30
CA HIS A 1190 -27.91 56.83 -7.46
C HIS A 1190 -29.38 56.41 -7.23
N ASP A 1191 -29.91 56.57 -6.01
CA ASP A 1191 -31.32 56.38 -5.68
C ASP A 1191 -32.21 57.29 -6.57
N PRO A 1192 -33.31 56.78 -7.17
CA PRO A 1192 -34.25 57.57 -7.96
C PRO A 1192 -34.82 58.81 -7.26
N THR A 1193 -34.82 58.83 -5.93
CA THR A 1193 -35.30 59.92 -5.06
C THR A 1193 -34.21 60.94 -4.69
N SER A 1194 -32.95 60.64 -4.99
CA SER A 1194 -31.80 61.51 -4.72
C SER A 1194 -31.81 62.78 -5.58
N LEU A 1195 -31.45 63.91 -4.96
CA LEU A 1195 -31.25 65.18 -5.65
C LEU A 1195 -30.24 65.06 -6.81
N TYR A 1196 -29.21 64.20 -6.67
CA TYR A 1196 -28.22 63.95 -7.71
C TYR A 1196 -28.82 63.25 -8.93
N HIS A 1197 -29.67 62.24 -8.73
CA HIS A 1197 -30.37 61.57 -9.82
C HIS A 1197 -31.34 62.51 -10.56
N HIS A 1198 -32.08 63.34 -9.82
CA HIS A 1198 -32.95 64.38 -10.38
C HIS A 1198 -32.17 65.45 -11.17
N PHE A 1199 -30.99 65.83 -10.70
CA PHE A 1199 -30.10 66.76 -11.40
C PHE A 1199 -29.57 66.14 -12.70
N ARG A 1200 -29.06 64.90 -12.65
CA ARG A 1200 -28.54 64.17 -13.83
C ARG A 1200 -29.61 64.00 -14.93
N LYS A 1201 -30.86 63.74 -14.56
CA LYS A 1201 -31.99 63.59 -15.51
C LYS A 1201 -32.37 64.89 -16.21
N ARG A 1202 -32.09 66.06 -15.61
CA ARG A 1202 -32.37 67.38 -16.21
C ARG A 1202 -31.25 67.88 -17.13
N VAL A 1203 -30.04 67.31 -17.05
CA VAL A 1203 -28.85 67.82 -17.75
C VAL A 1203 -28.52 67.06 -19.05
N HIS A 1204 -29.14 65.90 -19.33
CA HIS A 1204 -28.88 65.14 -20.56
C HIS A 1204 -30.13 64.88 -21.42
N PRO A 1205 -30.29 65.55 -22.58
CA PRO A 1205 -31.22 65.13 -23.62
C PRO A 1205 -30.53 64.22 -24.67
N TYR A 1206 -31.20 63.11 -25.00
CA TYR A 1206 -31.12 62.33 -26.25
C TYR A 1206 -29.80 61.64 -26.66
N VAL A 1207 -29.80 60.30 -26.65
CA VAL A 1207 -29.25 59.45 -27.74
C VAL A 1207 -30.13 58.18 -27.88
N PRO A 1208 -30.55 57.75 -29.10
CA PRO A 1208 -31.46 56.62 -29.33
C PRO A 1208 -30.73 55.25 -29.46
N PRO A 1209 -31.45 54.11 -29.46
CA PRO A 1209 -30.86 52.78 -29.31
C PRO A 1209 -30.41 52.19 -30.66
N CYS A 1210 -29.21 51.60 -30.70
CA CYS A 1210 -28.76 50.74 -31.79
C CYS A 1210 -28.79 49.27 -31.39
N THR A 1211 -29.41 48.48 -32.27
CA THR A 1211 -29.58 47.02 -32.26
C THR A 1211 -28.43 46.28 -32.94
N SER A 1212 -28.13 45.06 -32.46
CA SER A 1212 -27.37 43.93 -33.07
C SER A 1212 -25.88 44.18 -33.36
N VAL A 1213 -24.92 43.30 -33.05
CA VAL A 1213 -24.71 41.89 -33.49
C VAL A 1213 -23.60 41.22 -32.64
N ASP A 1214 -23.73 39.89 -32.45
CA ASP A 1214 -22.78 38.80 -32.12
C ASP A 1214 -21.79 38.82 -30.94
N GLU A 1215 -21.86 37.74 -30.12
CA GLU A 1215 -20.77 36.78 -29.78
C GLU A 1215 -21.41 35.59 -29.01
N ASN A 1216 -21.45 34.38 -29.60
CA ASN A 1216 -20.51 33.26 -29.43
C ASN A 1216 -20.30 32.76 -27.99
N SER A 1217 -20.75 31.53 -27.77
CA SER A 1217 -20.41 30.61 -26.66
C SER A 1217 -19.19 29.76 -27.00
#